data_AF-A0A0W0GKT6-F1
#
_entry.id   AF-A0A0W0GKT6-F1
#
_cell.length_a   1.000
_cell.length_b   1.000
_cell.length_c   1.000
_cell.angle_alpha   90.00
_cell.angle_beta   90.00
_cell.angle_gamma   90.00
#
_symmetry.space_group_name_H-M   'P 1'
#
loop_
_entity.id
_entity.type
_entity.pdbx_description
1 polymer ?
#
loop_
_entity_poly.entity_id
_entity_poly.type
_entity_poly.pdbx_seq_one_letter_code
_entity_poly.pdbx_strand_id
1 'polypeptide(L)'
;MRELSPPLLAAQSSPSRQAVVSVVLRKTRPAWRALYSGAEPENCHAAALAGDGSLIRARLGTAADSRKLYRQRVVSPDESSDFSQWTYANEYNAVAVACAALAAEASICWIKSDRSIRRFKSVNYGASFGAPELIDYSPTTACGGIAAAYKPNGDLALFFADQATLYVKKRVGGAWQAKAAWNKSTGALSGVACAYDGDWNLVITGRDSSGNFRLWSLVCGDGGALPAGAWGELTELAASPAAEGFEFRAAFLDRDDVYRCAYVEKFTGTEACSRVYLASTVPGSAFNSGLWTEPEPLEISGDYGVSIIHSAGALWLSSASSVRRAVSDNDEADLTASAAGVSLDLAETEGKAVIELDNSALGPPPAAPGDEIRVSPGYITESGAETGGSLSFTVRRIERRGGKIIIEASDGWQALRDWRSRNLLRWNASASTHSVRDIIAWLAARCGLRLETISASSSLTSLYPDFCLNPGADALSAVRRLLSFVPDRLFVEAGAVYLKHPAEDEAASYAFGASGESGGHQVHACRAAEAAIEFNHLRLAGAGGLVVEAFDWPSLVSSGARSRSRYDRGLSTAPSLHNWAGTLLREAASAASGCEIVVPPNCGQQIYDVVEVTDEATGLSAARYRVNAIELACQPDAGKYEMKLKLGGV
;
A
#
# COMPACT_ATOMS: atom_id res chain seq x y z
N MET A 1 1.01 -22.66 -4.93
CA MET A 1 0.33 -22.68 -6.25
C MET A 1 -0.96 -21.88 -6.18
N ARG A 2 -1.35 -21.26 -7.28
CA ARG A 2 -2.65 -20.57 -7.39
C ARG A 2 -3.76 -21.60 -7.54
N GLU A 3 -4.89 -21.33 -6.93
CA GLU A 3 -6.11 -22.10 -7.19
C GLU A 3 -6.59 -21.84 -8.61
N LEU A 4 -6.93 -22.91 -9.33
CA LEU A 4 -7.50 -22.86 -10.67
C LEU A 4 -8.92 -23.43 -10.64
N SER A 5 -9.78 -22.92 -11.50
CA SER A 5 -11.09 -23.54 -11.70
C SER A 5 -10.92 -24.97 -12.25
N PRO A 6 -11.87 -25.88 -11.97
CA PRO A 6 -11.81 -27.23 -12.53
C PRO A 6 -11.75 -27.27 -14.07
N PRO A 7 -12.51 -26.44 -14.83
CA PRO A 7 -12.40 -26.39 -16.29
C PRO A 7 -11.03 -25.92 -16.78
N LEU A 8 -10.44 -24.90 -16.15
CA LEU A 8 -9.12 -24.40 -16.53
C LEU A 8 -8.02 -25.42 -16.25
N LEU A 9 -8.08 -26.10 -15.10
CA LEU A 9 -7.14 -27.18 -14.76
C LEU A 9 -7.23 -28.33 -15.77
N ALA A 10 -8.44 -28.75 -16.14
CA ALA A 10 -8.66 -29.78 -17.14
C ALA A 10 -8.12 -29.38 -18.52
N ALA A 11 -8.36 -28.13 -18.95
CA ALA A 11 -7.84 -27.60 -20.20
C ALA A 11 -6.31 -27.52 -20.22
N GLN A 12 -5.69 -27.06 -19.11
CA GLN A 12 -4.23 -26.98 -18.96
C GLN A 12 -3.54 -28.35 -19.09
N SER A 13 -4.15 -29.41 -18.53
CA SER A 13 -3.62 -30.78 -18.60
C SER A 13 -3.96 -31.51 -19.91
N SER A 14 -4.81 -30.95 -20.77
CA SER A 14 -5.24 -31.59 -22.01
C SER A 14 -4.13 -31.61 -23.09
N PRO A 15 -3.99 -32.69 -23.87
CA PRO A 15 -3.13 -32.71 -25.05
C PRO A 15 -3.62 -31.80 -26.19
N SER A 16 -4.91 -31.46 -26.22
CA SER A 16 -5.54 -30.57 -27.22
C SER A 16 -5.72 -29.12 -26.73
N ARG A 17 -5.00 -28.74 -25.67
CA ARG A 17 -5.04 -27.42 -25.05
C ARG A 17 -4.81 -26.28 -26.05
N GLN A 18 -5.56 -25.19 -25.90
CA GLN A 18 -5.39 -23.96 -26.66
C GLN A 18 -5.12 -22.82 -25.68
N ALA A 19 -3.85 -22.41 -25.57
CA ALA A 19 -3.45 -21.37 -24.62
C ALA A 19 -3.95 -19.99 -25.09
N VAL A 20 -4.24 -19.13 -24.11
CA VAL A 20 -4.56 -17.71 -24.29
C VAL A 20 -3.80 -16.88 -23.28
N VAL A 21 -3.66 -15.58 -23.54
CA VAL A 21 -3.13 -14.62 -22.57
C VAL A 21 -4.01 -13.37 -22.60
N SER A 22 -4.45 -12.93 -21.41
CA SER A 22 -5.16 -11.66 -21.27
C SER A 22 -4.17 -10.56 -20.89
N VAL A 23 -4.39 -9.36 -21.44
CA VAL A 23 -3.64 -8.15 -21.14
C VAL A 23 -4.62 -7.02 -20.85
N VAL A 24 -4.68 -6.58 -19.61
CA VAL A 24 -5.57 -5.49 -19.17
C VAL A 24 -4.74 -4.34 -18.62
N LEU A 25 -4.95 -3.14 -19.13
CA LEU A 25 -4.36 -1.91 -18.61
C LEU A 25 -5.30 -1.28 -17.59
N ARG A 26 -4.78 -0.76 -16.49
CA ARG A 26 -5.53 0.03 -15.50
C ARG A 26 -4.78 1.32 -15.14
N LYS A 27 -5.50 2.44 -15.10
CA LYS A 27 -4.98 3.70 -14.55
C LYS A 27 -5.01 3.64 -13.02
N THR A 28 -3.88 3.87 -12.35
CA THR A 28 -3.76 3.76 -10.88
C THR A 28 -3.55 5.09 -10.18
N ARG A 29 -3.11 6.13 -10.90
CA ARG A 29 -2.81 7.44 -10.33
C ARG A 29 -3.94 8.44 -10.61
N PRO A 30 -4.49 9.12 -9.58
CA PRO A 30 -5.46 10.18 -9.78
C PRO A 30 -4.87 11.31 -10.64
N ALA A 31 -5.45 11.54 -11.81
CA ALA A 31 -5.05 12.65 -12.68
C ALA A 31 -5.75 13.94 -12.24
N TRP A 32 -5.15 14.64 -11.28
CA TRP A 32 -5.69 15.89 -10.73
C TRP A 32 -5.74 17.01 -11.78
N ARG A 33 -6.93 17.58 -11.98
CA ARG A 33 -7.17 18.77 -12.81
C ARG A 33 -7.67 19.91 -11.94
N ALA A 34 -7.12 21.11 -12.13
CA ALA A 34 -7.62 22.30 -11.46
C ALA A 34 -8.93 22.77 -12.11
N LEU A 35 -9.97 22.91 -11.30
CA LEU A 35 -11.26 23.49 -11.70
C LEU A 35 -11.36 24.97 -11.27
N TYR A 36 -10.66 25.35 -10.19
CA TYR A 36 -10.66 26.71 -9.68
C TYR A 36 -9.31 27.08 -9.06
N SER A 37 -8.88 28.32 -9.33
CA SER A 37 -7.77 28.98 -8.64
C SER A 37 -8.14 30.45 -8.42
N GLY A 38 -8.25 30.85 -7.15
CA GLY A 38 -8.72 32.15 -6.70
C GLY A 38 -7.71 32.87 -5.81
N ALA A 39 -8.13 34.04 -5.29
CA ALA A 39 -7.31 34.93 -4.47
C ALA A 39 -7.79 35.00 -3.01
N GLU A 40 -8.74 34.14 -2.60
CA GLU A 40 -9.24 34.11 -1.24
C GLU A 40 -8.11 33.81 -0.24
N PRO A 41 -8.00 34.55 0.87
CA PRO A 41 -6.99 34.30 1.88
C PRO A 41 -7.08 32.88 2.44
N GLU A 42 -5.93 32.26 2.65
CA GLU A 42 -5.83 30.95 3.27
C GLU A 42 -6.19 31.00 4.76
N ASN A 43 -7.02 30.04 5.20
CA ASN A 43 -7.30 29.78 6.61
C ASN A 43 -7.97 28.41 6.77
N CYS A 44 -8.36 28.04 8.00
CA CYS A 44 -9.14 26.85 8.29
C CYS A 44 -10.36 26.78 7.36
N HIS A 45 -10.54 25.64 6.73
CA HIS A 45 -11.60 25.36 5.79
C HIS A 45 -12.01 23.89 5.90
N ALA A 46 -13.17 23.58 5.36
CA ALA A 46 -13.67 22.22 5.25
C ALA A 46 -14.58 22.10 4.04
N ALA A 47 -14.71 20.89 3.51
CA ALA A 47 -15.63 20.59 2.43
C ALA A 47 -16.31 19.23 2.67
N ALA A 48 -17.51 19.06 2.10
CA ALA A 48 -18.24 17.80 2.06
C ALA A 48 -19.10 17.75 0.79
N LEU A 49 -19.40 16.55 0.29
CA LEU A 49 -20.32 16.33 -0.82
C LEU A 49 -21.66 15.82 -0.29
N ALA A 50 -22.75 16.50 -0.66
CA ALA A 50 -24.10 16.06 -0.33
C ALA A 50 -24.55 14.94 -1.29
N GLY A 51 -25.62 14.23 -0.92
CA GLY A 51 -26.11 13.07 -1.69
C GLY A 51 -26.64 13.39 -3.09
N ASP A 52 -26.87 14.66 -3.43
CA ASP A 52 -27.20 15.12 -4.79
C ASP A 52 -25.96 15.48 -5.62
N GLY A 53 -24.76 15.24 -5.08
CA GLY A 53 -23.48 15.62 -5.70
C GLY A 53 -23.08 17.08 -5.46
N SER A 54 -23.83 17.86 -4.69
CA SER A 54 -23.46 19.26 -4.41
C SER A 54 -22.25 19.36 -3.49
N LEU A 55 -21.29 20.20 -3.88
CA LEU A 55 -20.12 20.51 -3.07
C LEU A 55 -20.47 21.61 -2.06
N ILE A 56 -20.36 21.30 -0.77
CA ILE A 56 -20.53 22.24 0.33
C ILE A 56 -19.16 22.58 0.88
N ARG A 57 -18.83 23.87 0.94
CA ARG A 57 -17.55 24.37 1.43
C ARG A 57 -17.79 25.37 2.56
N ALA A 58 -16.88 25.38 3.53
CA ALA A 58 -16.79 26.40 4.56
C ALA A 58 -15.36 26.89 4.69
N ARG A 59 -15.18 28.18 4.95
CA ARG A 59 -13.86 28.77 5.24
C ARG A 59 -13.96 29.85 6.31
N LEU A 60 -12.85 30.08 7.00
CA LEU A 60 -12.70 31.17 7.94
C LEU A 60 -12.01 32.37 7.28
N GLY A 61 -12.49 33.58 7.56
CA GLY A 61 -11.79 34.83 7.25
C GLY A 61 -10.51 34.95 8.09
N THR A 62 -9.60 35.83 7.69
CA THR A 62 -8.37 36.08 8.46
C THR A 62 -8.67 36.77 9.79
N ALA A 63 -7.65 36.97 10.63
CA ALA A 63 -7.80 37.79 11.84
C ALA A 63 -8.26 39.23 11.50
N ALA A 64 -7.80 39.79 10.37
CA ALA A 64 -8.22 41.12 9.90
C ALA A 64 -9.70 41.15 9.49
N ASP A 65 -10.26 40.03 9.04
CA ASP A 65 -11.69 39.88 8.74
C ASP A 65 -12.47 39.26 9.92
N SER A 66 -12.03 39.54 11.15
CA SER A 66 -12.67 39.09 12.39
C SER A 66 -12.97 37.58 12.45
N ARG A 67 -12.20 36.77 11.71
CA ARG A 67 -12.40 35.33 11.55
C ARG A 67 -13.87 34.96 11.25
N LYS A 68 -14.48 35.68 10.31
CA LYS A 68 -15.84 35.41 9.83
C LYS A 68 -15.95 34.01 9.24
N LEU A 69 -17.07 33.33 9.50
CA LEU A 69 -17.40 32.06 8.85
C LEU A 69 -18.11 32.34 7.52
N TYR A 70 -17.54 31.83 6.43
CA TYR A 70 -18.14 31.84 5.10
C TYR A 70 -18.53 30.42 4.70
N ARG A 71 -19.60 30.31 3.90
CA ARG A 71 -20.06 29.06 3.29
C ARG A 71 -20.30 29.23 1.79
N GLN A 72 -20.22 28.14 1.06
CA GLN A 72 -20.57 28.05 -0.34
C GLN A 72 -21.21 26.69 -0.62
N ARG A 73 -22.19 26.67 -1.54
CA ARG A 73 -22.68 25.45 -2.18
C ARG A 73 -22.51 25.60 -3.68
N VAL A 74 -21.91 24.60 -4.31
CA VAL A 74 -21.82 24.47 -5.77
C VAL A 74 -22.61 23.23 -6.17
N VAL A 75 -23.65 23.42 -6.98
CA VAL A 75 -24.53 22.35 -7.43
C VAL A 75 -23.88 21.63 -8.60
N SER A 76 -23.83 20.30 -8.56
CA SER A 76 -23.29 19.48 -9.64
C SER A 76 -21.96 20.03 -10.19
N PRO A 77 -20.94 20.18 -9.33
CA PRO A 77 -19.71 20.88 -9.66
C PRO A 77 -19.01 20.25 -10.87
N ASP A 78 -18.58 21.10 -11.80
CA ASP A 78 -17.85 20.74 -13.01
C ASP A 78 -16.85 21.85 -13.42
N GLU A 79 -16.26 21.75 -14.61
CA GLU A 79 -15.30 22.71 -15.16
C GLU A 79 -15.90 24.10 -15.44
N SER A 80 -17.24 24.21 -15.56
CA SER A 80 -17.95 25.46 -15.84
C SER A 80 -18.49 26.15 -14.58
N SER A 81 -18.40 25.47 -13.44
CA SER A 81 -18.97 25.93 -12.18
C SER A 81 -18.22 27.13 -11.58
N ASP A 82 -18.95 28.06 -10.97
CA ASP A 82 -18.36 29.19 -10.25
C ASP A 82 -18.07 28.82 -8.78
N PHE A 83 -16.77 28.80 -8.45
CA PHE A 83 -16.26 28.49 -7.10
C PHE A 83 -15.82 29.73 -6.32
N SER A 84 -16.02 30.95 -6.84
CA SER A 84 -15.56 32.21 -6.25
C SER A 84 -16.54 32.87 -5.27
N GLN A 85 -17.83 32.53 -5.33
CA GLN A 85 -18.87 33.22 -4.57
C GLN A 85 -19.03 32.64 -3.16
N TRP A 86 -18.67 33.43 -2.15
CA TRP A 86 -18.78 33.05 -0.73
C TRP A 86 -19.88 33.84 -0.02
N THR A 87 -20.73 33.13 0.73
CA THR A 87 -21.78 33.76 1.56
C THR A 87 -21.29 33.87 3.01
N TYR A 88 -21.32 35.07 3.57
CA TYR A 88 -21.08 35.27 5.01
C TYR A 88 -22.19 34.63 5.84
N ALA A 89 -21.84 33.78 6.80
CA ALA A 89 -22.80 33.00 7.59
C ALA A 89 -23.29 33.73 8.86
N ASN A 90 -23.05 35.04 9.00
CA ASN A 90 -23.39 35.84 10.18
C ASN A 90 -22.73 35.34 11.50
N GLU A 91 -21.58 34.68 11.38
CA GLU A 91 -20.80 34.16 12.51
C GLU A 91 -19.36 34.62 12.40
N TYR A 92 -18.74 34.97 13.53
CA TYR A 92 -17.40 35.56 13.59
C TYR A 92 -16.60 34.98 14.75
N ASN A 93 -15.30 35.30 14.82
CA ASN A 93 -14.37 34.75 15.81
C ASN A 93 -14.29 33.22 15.81
N ALA A 94 -14.57 32.57 14.66
CA ALA A 94 -14.37 31.14 14.52
C ALA A 94 -12.87 30.82 14.49
N VAL A 95 -12.46 29.69 15.07
CA VAL A 95 -11.05 29.26 15.14
C VAL A 95 -10.79 27.92 14.48
N ALA A 96 -11.82 27.10 14.32
CA ALA A 96 -11.79 25.83 13.60
C ALA A 96 -13.16 25.56 12.97
N VAL A 97 -13.20 24.84 11.85
CA VAL A 97 -14.43 24.50 11.12
C VAL A 97 -14.34 23.10 10.52
N ALA A 98 -15.47 22.38 10.51
CA ALA A 98 -15.64 21.08 9.87
C ALA A 98 -16.94 21.05 9.06
N CYS A 99 -16.96 20.27 7.99
CA CYS A 99 -18.14 19.97 7.19
C CYS A 99 -18.35 18.45 7.18
N ALA A 100 -19.61 18.03 7.25
CA ALA A 100 -20.01 16.65 7.05
C ALA A 100 -21.35 16.63 6.33
N ALA A 101 -21.58 15.65 5.45
CA ALA A 101 -22.85 15.48 4.76
C ALA A 101 -23.22 14.00 4.66
N LEU A 102 -24.52 13.73 4.63
CA LEU A 102 -25.10 12.41 4.43
C LEU A 102 -26.46 12.60 3.77
N ALA A 103 -26.62 12.06 2.55
CA ALA A 103 -27.83 12.28 1.76
C ALA A 103 -28.20 13.78 1.68
N ALA A 104 -29.42 14.15 2.07
CA ALA A 104 -29.88 15.54 2.09
C ALA A 104 -29.38 16.36 3.28
N GLU A 105 -28.88 15.72 4.33
CA GLU A 105 -28.37 16.42 5.50
C GLU A 105 -26.94 16.90 5.30
N ALA A 106 -26.68 18.15 5.70
CA ALA A 106 -25.34 18.70 5.77
C ALA A 106 -25.15 19.50 7.05
N SER A 107 -23.99 19.33 7.68
CA SER A 107 -23.61 20.00 8.92
C SER A 107 -22.33 20.80 8.71
N ILE A 108 -22.36 22.08 9.06
CA ILE A 108 -21.15 22.91 9.22
C ILE A 108 -20.99 23.15 10.72
N CYS A 109 -19.91 22.63 11.30
CA CYS A 109 -19.62 22.75 12.73
C CYS A 109 -18.38 23.63 12.93
N TRP A 110 -18.37 24.49 13.94
CA TRP A 110 -17.23 25.35 14.23
C TRP A 110 -17.04 25.59 15.72
N ILE A 111 -15.83 25.99 16.08
CA ILE A 111 -15.48 26.44 17.43
C ILE A 111 -15.19 27.94 17.38
N LYS A 112 -15.73 28.71 18.32
CA LYS A 112 -15.44 30.15 18.49
C LYS A 112 -14.34 30.38 19.52
N SER A 113 -13.70 31.55 19.47
CA SER A 113 -12.67 31.94 20.44
C SER A 113 -13.20 32.05 21.88
N ASP A 114 -14.53 32.16 22.06
CA ASP A 114 -15.22 32.10 23.36
C ASP A 114 -15.47 30.67 23.87
N ARG A 115 -14.93 29.66 23.14
CA ARG A 115 -15.05 28.22 23.36
C ARG A 115 -16.35 27.59 22.87
N SER A 116 -17.34 28.37 22.43
CA SER A 116 -18.61 27.77 21.99
C SER A 116 -18.44 26.92 20.74
N ILE A 117 -18.93 25.69 20.80
CA ILE A 117 -19.00 24.74 19.69
C ILE A 117 -20.41 24.84 19.12
N ARG A 118 -20.52 25.14 17.83
CA ARG A 118 -21.79 25.43 17.17
C ARG A 118 -21.95 24.66 15.87
N ARG A 119 -23.21 24.51 15.42
CA ARG A 119 -23.56 23.84 14.16
C ARG A 119 -24.63 24.59 13.38
N PHE A 120 -24.45 24.62 12.07
CA PHE A 120 -25.51 24.81 11.09
C PHE A 120 -25.96 23.46 10.57
N LYS A 121 -27.29 23.24 10.51
CA LYS A 121 -27.88 22.06 9.90
C LYS A 121 -28.67 22.45 8.64
N SER A 122 -28.41 21.75 7.56
CA SER A 122 -29.20 21.72 6.33
C SER A 122 -29.91 20.38 6.23
N VAL A 123 -31.10 20.37 5.62
CA VAL A 123 -31.87 19.16 5.25
C VAL A 123 -32.17 19.12 3.74
N ASN A 124 -31.56 20.01 2.95
CA ASN A 124 -31.76 20.15 1.51
C ASN A 124 -30.42 20.34 0.78
N TYR A 125 -29.48 19.44 1.05
CA TYR A 125 -28.21 19.35 0.32
C TYR A 125 -27.33 20.61 0.40
N GLY A 126 -27.48 21.40 1.47
CA GLY A 126 -26.75 22.64 1.71
C GLY A 126 -27.37 23.88 1.06
N ALA A 127 -28.54 23.76 0.41
CA ALA A 127 -29.20 24.90 -0.24
C ALA A 127 -29.64 25.97 0.77
N SER A 128 -30.08 25.55 1.95
CA SER A 128 -30.36 26.44 3.09
C SER A 128 -29.95 25.79 4.40
N PHE A 129 -29.53 26.60 5.37
CA PHE A 129 -29.24 26.12 6.72
C PHE A 129 -30.15 26.82 7.73
N GLY A 130 -30.56 26.09 8.77
CA GLY A 130 -31.26 26.65 9.91
C GLY A 130 -30.40 27.61 10.75
N ALA A 131 -30.93 28.08 11.86
CA ALA A 131 -30.21 28.94 12.80
C ALA A 131 -29.01 28.20 13.45
N PRO A 132 -27.96 28.92 13.89
CA PRO A 132 -26.86 28.34 14.65
C PRO A 132 -27.34 27.64 15.92
N GLU A 133 -26.99 26.37 16.08
CA GLU A 133 -27.23 25.59 17.29
C GLU A 133 -25.97 25.61 18.17
N LEU A 134 -26.11 25.91 19.46
CA LEU A 134 -25.05 25.72 20.44
C LEU A 134 -25.00 24.24 20.86
N ILE A 135 -23.88 23.58 20.63
CA ILE A 135 -23.69 22.15 20.89
C ILE A 135 -23.05 21.90 22.26
N ASP A 136 -21.96 22.62 22.56
CA ASP A 136 -21.15 22.47 23.79
C ASP A 136 -20.15 23.64 23.87
N TYR A 137 -19.20 23.54 24.80
CA TYR A 137 -18.01 24.37 24.88
C TYR A 137 -16.74 23.51 24.90
N SER A 138 -15.69 23.95 24.23
CA SER A 138 -14.35 23.42 24.46
C SER A 138 -13.91 23.74 25.90
N PRO A 139 -13.17 22.85 26.57
CA PRO A 139 -12.62 23.13 27.90
C PRO A 139 -11.82 24.45 27.96
N THR A 140 -10.99 24.72 26.97
CA THR A 140 -10.09 25.89 26.90
C THR A 140 -10.19 26.61 25.56
N THR A 141 -9.47 27.72 25.41
CA THR A 141 -9.40 28.51 24.17
C THR A 141 -8.34 28.01 23.18
N ALA A 142 -7.52 27.05 23.58
CA ALA A 142 -6.42 26.50 22.76
C ALA A 142 -6.90 25.30 21.91
N CYS A 143 -7.83 25.57 20.99
CA CYS A 143 -8.39 24.56 20.09
C CYS A 143 -7.51 24.36 18.85
N GLY A 144 -7.01 23.13 18.67
CA GLY A 144 -6.14 22.77 17.55
C GLY A 144 -6.89 22.41 16.26
N GLY A 145 -8.17 22.03 16.35
CA GLY A 145 -8.96 21.66 15.18
C GLY A 145 -10.27 20.96 15.54
N ILE A 146 -11.14 20.78 14.54
CA ILE A 146 -12.39 20.03 14.65
C ILE A 146 -12.59 19.21 13.37
N ALA A 147 -13.10 17.98 13.51
CA ALA A 147 -13.54 17.11 12.43
C ALA A 147 -14.95 16.61 12.70
N ALA A 148 -15.70 16.32 11.65
CA ALA A 148 -17.06 15.82 11.73
C ALA A 148 -17.27 14.71 10.69
N ALA A 149 -17.96 13.64 11.08
CA ALA A 149 -18.35 12.58 10.16
C ALA A 149 -19.73 12.03 10.55
N TYR A 150 -20.50 11.64 9.53
CA TYR A 150 -21.78 10.95 9.71
C TYR A 150 -21.57 9.44 9.63
N LYS A 151 -22.36 8.70 10.42
CA LYS A 151 -22.64 7.29 10.17
C LYS A 151 -23.74 7.14 9.11
N PRO A 152 -23.84 5.99 8.43
CA PRO A 152 -24.96 5.71 7.52
C PRO A 152 -26.35 5.83 8.15
N ASN A 153 -26.49 5.64 9.46
CA ASN A 153 -27.76 5.77 10.18
C ASN A 153 -28.15 7.23 10.52
N GLY A 154 -27.33 8.22 10.16
CA GLY A 154 -27.57 9.64 10.44
C GLY A 154 -27.02 10.14 11.78
N ASP A 155 -26.39 9.28 12.58
CA ASP A 155 -25.64 9.73 13.76
C ASP A 155 -24.40 10.53 13.32
N LEU A 156 -24.03 11.54 14.09
CA LEU A 156 -22.90 12.43 13.78
C LEU A 156 -21.90 12.41 14.93
N ALA A 157 -20.60 12.34 14.65
CA ALA A 157 -19.57 12.56 15.67
C ALA A 157 -18.77 13.82 15.34
N LEU A 158 -18.45 14.58 16.40
CA LEU A 158 -17.51 15.69 16.36
C LEU A 158 -16.27 15.30 17.17
N PHE A 159 -15.11 15.36 16.53
CA PHE A 159 -13.82 15.22 17.19
C PHE A 159 -13.14 16.58 17.23
N PHE A 160 -12.63 17.00 18.37
CA PHE A 160 -11.90 18.26 18.47
C PHE A 160 -10.71 18.17 19.41
N ALA A 161 -9.64 18.82 18.99
CA ALA A 161 -8.39 18.91 19.74
C ALA A 161 -8.39 20.15 20.62
N ASP A 162 -8.17 19.99 21.93
CA ASP A 162 -8.00 21.08 22.89
C ASP A 162 -6.76 20.80 23.74
N GLN A 163 -5.74 21.65 23.59
CA GLN A 163 -4.40 21.41 24.14
C GLN A 163 -3.90 20.00 23.81
N ALA A 164 -3.63 19.17 24.82
CA ALA A 164 -3.13 17.81 24.66
C ALA A 164 -4.23 16.73 24.65
N THR A 165 -5.51 17.12 24.65
CA THR A 165 -6.62 16.17 24.74
C THR A 165 -7.50 16.22 23.50
N LEU A 166 -7.77 15.04 22.95
CA LEU A 166 -8.81 14.87 21.94
C LEU A 166 -10.13 14.55 22.63
N TYR A 167 -11.18 15.25 22.22
CA TYR A 167 -12.55 15.01 22.68
C TYR A 167 -13.42 14.50 21.53
N VAL A 168 -14.37 13.62 21.86
CA VAL A 168 -15.45 13.21 20.98
C VAL A 168 -16.79 13.63 21.57
N LYS A 169 -17.67 14.19 20.73
CA LYS A 169 -19.07 14.45 21.08
C LYS A 169 -19.97 13.86 19.99
N LYS A 170 -20.82 12.92 20.37
CA LYS A 170 -21.70 12.21 19.44
C LYS A 170 -23.11 12.77 19.49
N ARG A 171 -23.80 12.80 18.35
CA ARG A 171 -25.24 12.98 18.22
C ARG A 171 -25.83 11.63 17.82
N VAL A 172 -26.53 11.01 18.76
CA VAL A 172 -27.09 9.66 18.60
C VAL A 172 -28.62 9.76 18.64
N GLY A 173 -29.30 9.19 17.64
CA GLY A 173 -30.77 9.21 17.59
C GLY A 173 -31.36 10.63 17.64
N GLY A 174 -30.62 11.61 17.11
CA GLY A 174 -31.03 13.01 17.10
C GLY A 174 -30.59 13.87 18.29
N ALA A 175 -30.05 13.27 19.36
CA ALA A 175 -29.68 13.96 20.60
C ALA A 175 -28.16 13.99 20.82
N TRP A 176 -27.64 15.15 21.22
CA TRP A 176 -26.24 15.31 21.60
C TRP A 176 -25.94 14.63 22.94
N GLN A 177 -24.93 13.77 22.93
CA GLN A 177 -24.44 13.07 24.11
C GLN A 177 -23.41 13.93 24.86
N ALA A 178 -23.07 13.52 26.08
CA ALA A 178 -21.93 14.09 26.80
C ALA A 178 -20.64 13.91 25.98
N LYS A 179 -19.76 14.91 25.99
CA LYS A 179 -18.44 14.77 25.38
C LYS A 179 -17.56 13.84 26.23
N ALA A 180 -16.74 13.03 25.58
CA ALA A 180 -15.78 12.15 26.22
C ALA A 180 -14.36 12.49 25.76
N ALA A 181 -13.39 12.43 26.68
CA ALA A 181 -11.98 12.55 26.35
C ALA A 181 -11.44 11.20 25.88
N TRP A 182 -10.43 11.22 25.01
CA TRP A 182 -9.62 10.03 24.73
C TRP A 182 -8.81 9.58 25.96
N ASN A 183 -8.20 8.40 25.88
CA ASN A 183 -7.37 7.83 26.94
C ASN A 183 -5.86 7.89 26.65
N LYS A 184 -5.42 8.80 25.77
CA LYS A 184 -4.01 8.92 25.35
C LYS A 184 -3.32 10.11 25.98
N SER A 185 -2.00 10.01 26.06
CA SER A 185 -1.12 11.04 26.58
C SER A 185 -0.21 11.54 25.46
N THR A 186 -0.34 12.82 25.12
CA THR A 186 0.50 13.51 24.13
C THR A 186 0.88 14.90 24.64
N GLY A 187 1.64 15.65 23.84
CA GLY A 187 1.74 17.10 23.95
C GLY A 187 0.59 17.80 23.22
N ALA A 188 0.77 19.09 22.92
CA ALA A 188 -0.25 19.91 22.28
C ALA A 188 -0.62 19.40 20.88
N LEU A 189 -1.91 19.19 20.65
CA LEU A 189 -2.52 18.80 19.40
C LEU A 189 -2.78 20.02 18.53
N SER A 190 -2.55 19.88 17.23
CA SER A 190 -2.64 20.94 16.23
C SER A 190 -3.68 20.68 15.13
N GLY A 191 -4.38 19.54 15.17
CA GLY A 191 -5.38 19.18 14.18
C GLY A 191 -5.94 17.77 14.37
N VAL A 192 -7.12 17.54 13.80
CA VAL A 192 -7.77 16.23 13.72
C VAL A 192 -8.57 16.14 12.42
N ALA A 193 -8.54 14.98 11.79
CA ALA A 193 -9.38 14.58 10.67
C ALA A 193 -10.11 13.29 11.00
N CYS A 194 -11.29 13.06 10.41
CA CYS A 194 -12.11 11.89 10.70
C CYS A 194 -12.83 11.39 9.45
N ALA A 195 -12.83 10.08 9.25
CA ALA A 195 -13.70 9.36 8.33
C ALA A 195 -14.39 8.20 9.07
N TYR A 196 -15.64 7.91 8.74
CA TYR A 196 -16.37 6.79 9.32
C TYR A 196 -16.45 5.61 8.35
N ASP A 197 -16.07 4.44 8.82
CA ASP A 197 -16.22 3.16 8.11
C ASP A 197 -16.08 2.03 9.12
N GLY A 198 -17.23 1.52 9.61
CA GLY A 198 -17.33 0.58 10.73
C GLY A 198 -16.96 1.17 12.09
N ASP A 199 -15.85 1.91 12.15
CA ASP A 199 -15.37 2.70 13.28
C ASP A 199 -15.11 4.17 12.87
N TRP A 200 -14.75 4.99 13.86
CA TRP A 200 -14.29 6.36 13.63
C TRP A 200 -12.76 6.35 13.43
N ASN A 201 -12.33 6.47 12.17
CA ASN A 201 -10.93 6.45 11.78
C ASN A 201 -10.39 7.89 11.79
N LEU A 202 -9.28 8.11 12.48
CA LEU A 202 -8.77 9.44 12.80
C LEU A 202 -7.33 9.60 12.35
N VAL A 203 -7.01 10.79 11.85
CA VAL A 203 -5.63 11.26 11.71
C VAL A 203 -5.47 12.52 12.56
N ILE A 204 -4.38 12.59 13.33
CA ILE A 204 -4.13 13.61 14.34
C ILE A 204 -2.75 14.21 14.10
N THR A 205 -2.67 15.53 14.13
CA THR A 205 -1.40 16.26 14.09
C THR A 205 -1.13 16.92 15.44
N GLY A 206 0.13 17.01 15.85
CA GLY A 206 0.49 17.65 17.10
C GLY A 206 1.93 17.42 17.52
N ARG A 207 2.16 17.50 18.83
CA ARG A 207 3.44 17.18 19.47
C ARG A 207 3.27 16.02 20.44
N ASP A 208 4.29 15.17 20.53
CA ASP A 208 4.40 14.21 21.64
C ASP A 208 4.76 14.92 22.96
N SER A 209 4.80 14.17 24.06
CA SER A 209 5.14 14.72 25.39
C SER A 209 6.58 15.25 25.49
N SER A 210 7.45 14.88 24.55
CA SER A 210 8.81 15.39 24.42
C SER A 210 8.91 16.62 23.51
N GLY A 211 7.77 17.09 22.97
CA GLY A 211 7.69 18.26 22.11
C GLY A 211 7.99 17.99 20.63
N ASN A 212 8.24 16.73 20.24
CA ASN A 212 8.52 16.39 18.85
C ASN A 212 7.23 16.42 18.03
N PHE A 213 7.32 16.89 16.79
CA PHE A 213 6.17 16.94 15.90
C PHE A 213 5.81 15.56 15.37
N ARG A 214 4.50 15.30 15.29
CA ARG A 214 3.96 14.00 14.92
C ARG A 214 2.69 14.11 14.08
N LEU A 215 2.55 13.13 13.20
CA LEU A 215 1.32 12.76 12.51
C LEU A 215 0.98 11.34 12.93
N TRP A 216 -0.20 11.12 13.51
CA TRP A 216 -0.65 9.80 13.95
C TRP A 216 -1.95 9.39 13.28
N SER A 217 -2.15 8.08 13.09
CA SER A 217 -3.47 7.49 12.91
C SER A 217 -3.96 6.85 14.21
N LEU A 218 -5.28 6.84 14.41
CA LEU A 218 -5.95 6.27 15.59
C LEU A 218 -7.37 5.83 15.22
N VAL A 219 -7.88 4.77 15.85
CA VAL A 219 -9.29 4.36 15.74
C VAL A 219 -10.03 4.62 17.05
N CYS A 220 -11.20 5.26 16.95
CA CYS A 220 -12.20 5.26 18.01
C CYS A 220 -13.31 4.28 17.65
N GLY A 221 -13.39 3.19 18.42
CA GLY A 221 -14.26 2.06 18.15
C GLY A 221 -15.73 2.40 18.21
N ASP A 222 -16.48 1.74 17.34
CA ASP A 222 -17.92 1.83 17.17
C ASP A 222 -18.53 0.45 16.86
N GLY A 223 -17.74 -0.63 17.01
CA GLY A 223 -18.15 -2.01 16.78
C GLY A 223 -17.61 -2.62 15.48
N GLY A 224 -16.70 -1.93 14.78
CA GLY A 224 -15.98 -2.44 13.62
C GLY A 224 -14.73 -3.22 14.02
N ALA A 225 -13.55 -2.66 13.75
CA ALA A 225 -12.27 -3.21 14.15
C ALA A 225 -12.05 -3.15 15.68
N LEU A 226 -12.68 -2.18 16.37
CA LEU A 226 -12.63 -2.05 17.82
C LEU A 226 -14.03 -2.00 18.46
N PRO A 227 -14.19 -2.48 19.71
CA PRO A 227 -15.44 -2.34 20.45
C PRO A 227 -15.89 -0.88 20.58
N ALA A 228 -17.21 -0.66 20.60
CA ALA A 228 -17.77 0.68 20.73
C ALA A 228 -17.26 1.43 21.98
N GLY A 229 -16.71 2.63 21.77
CA GLY A 229 -16.14 3.47 22.82
C GLY A 229 -14.68 3.16 23.19
N ALA A 230 -14.09 2.10 22.63
CA ALA A 230 -12.66 1.83 22.82
C ALA A 230 -11.80 2.79 21.99
N TRP A 231 -10.63 3.15 22.52
CA TRP A 231 -9.62 3.92 21.79
C TRP A 231 -8.45 2.99 21.45
N GLY A 232 -8.11 2.89 20.16
CA GLY A 232 -6.95 2.12 19.68
C GLY A 232 -5.62 2.73 20.10
N GLU A 233 -4.50 2.16 19.67
CA GLU A 233 -3.18 2.78 19.89
C GLU A 233 -2.87 3.87 18.87
N LEU A 234 -1.99 4.81 19.24
CA LEU A 234 -1.46 5.80 18.31
C LEU A 234 -0.44 5.13 17.40
N THR A 235 -0.70 5.14 16.09
CA THR A 235 0.27 4.67 15.10
C THR A 235 0.93 5.86 14.43
N GLU A 236 2.25 5.94 14.51
CA GLU A 236 3.04 7.03 13.93
C GLU A 236 3.12 6.91 12.40
N LEU A 237 2.68 7.94 11.70
CA LEU A 237 2.76 8.03 10.24
C LEU A 237 3.99 8.83 9.79
N ALA A 238 4.27 9.92 10.53
CA ALA A 238 5.43 10.77 10.34
C ALA A 238 5.86 11.41 11.68
N ALA A 239 7.17 11.65 11.81
CA ALA A 239 7.78 12.20 13.01
C ALA A 239 8.95 13.12 12.65
N SER A 240 9.10 14.18 13.45
CA SER A 240 10.27 15.04 13.41
C SER A 240 10.63 15.54 14.80
N PRO A 241 11.90 15.45 15.23
CA PRO A 241 12.34 16.09 16.46
C PRO A 241 12.09 17.59 16.46
N ALA A 242 11.77 18.17 17.62
CA ALA A 242 11.44 19.60 17.72
C ALA A 242 12.53 20.54 17.18
N ALA A 243 13.80 20.13 17.25
CA ALA A 243 14.95 20.90 16.81
C ALA A 243 15.21 20.87 15.29
N GLU A 244 14.59 19.94 14.56
CA GLU A 244 14.81 19.76 13.11
C GLU A 244 13.95 20.71 12.26
N GLY A 245 13.08 21.50 12.87
CA GLY A 245 12.33 22.57 12.19
C GLY A 245 11.19 22.10 11.28
N PHE A 246 10.81 20.81 11.30
CA PHE A 246 9.65 20.30 10.58
C PHE A 246 8.41 20.18 11.48
N GLU A 247 7.26 20.63 10.97
CA GLU A 247 5.94 20.49 11.60
C GLU A 247 4.96 19.75 10.69
N PHE A 248 4.06 18.96 11.28
CA PHE A 248 2.93 18.35 10.57
C PHE A 248 1.62 18.99 11.02
N ARG A 249 0.77 19.43 10.08
CA ARG A 249 -0.43 20.20 10.39
C ARG A 249 -1.55 19.95 9.37
N ALA A 250 -2.76 20.43 9.69
CA ALA A 250 -3.90 20.51 8.78
C ALA A 250 -4.18 19.21 8.01
N ALA A 251 -4.33 18.11 8.76
CA ALA A 251 -4.71 16.84 8.18
C ALA A 251 -6.18 16.86 7.72
N PHE A 252 -6.45 16.21 6.59
CA PHE A 252 -7.78 15.91 6.07
C PHE A 252 -7.79 14.44 5.66
N LEU A 253 -8.91 13.76 5.94
CA LEU A 253 -9.04 12.33 5.76
C LEU A 253 -10.37 12.04 5.09
N ASP A 254 -10.33 11.17 4.08
CA ASP A 254 -11.52 10.65 3.45
C ASP A 254 -11.27 9.20 3.01
N ARG A 255 -12.35 8.46 2.76
CA ARG A 255 -12.29 7.05 2.35
C ARG A 255 -13.22 6.78 1.17
N ASP A 256 -12.61 6.43 0.03
CA ASP A 256 -13.28 5.81 -1.11
C ASP A 256 -12.89 4.31 -1.15
N ASP A 257 -12.12 3.88 -2.14
CA ASP A 257 -11.49 2.55 -2.20
C ASP A 257 -10.44 2.32 -1.10
N VAL A 258 -9.66 3.36 -0.79
CA VAL A 258 -8.68 3.41 0.30
C VAL A 258 -8.84 4.69 1.09
N TYR A 259 -8.31 4.72 2.32
CA TYR A 259 -8.18 5.98 3.03
C TYR A 259 -7.10 6.83 2.38
N ARG A 260 -7.39 8.11 2.20
CA ARG A 260 -6.43 9.11 1.72
C ARG A 260 -6.32 10.23 2.73
N CYS A 261 -5.09 10.55 3.12
CA CYS A 261 -4.78 11.62 4.04
C CYS A 261 -3.99 12.70 3.33
N ALA A 262 -4.56 13.89 3.23
CA ALA A 262 -3.84 15.10 2.84
C ALA A 262 -3.38 15.83 4.11
N TYR A 263 -2.12 16.23 4.19
CA TYR A 263 -1.60 17.00 5.33
C TYR A 263 -0.50 17.97 4.90
N VAL A 264 -0.22 18.97 5.72
CA VAL A 264 0.87 19.93 5.50
C VAL A 264 2.12 19.46 6.22
N GLU A 265 3.23 19.38 5.48
CA GLU A 265 4.58 19.32 6.03
C GLU A 265 5.21 20.70 5.87
N LYS A 266 5.55 21.34 7.00
CA LYS A 266 6.11 22.68 7.05
C LYS A 266 7.53 22.63 7.57
N PHE A 267 8.48 23.16 6.81
CA PHE A 267 9.85 23.40 7.25
C PHE A 267 10.03 24.87 7.64
N THR A 268 10.63 25.11 8.80
CA THR A 268 10.83 26.44 9.40
C THR A 268 12.28 26.90 9.44
N GLY A 269 13.19 26.16 8.78
CA GLY A 269 14.58 26.56 8.62
C GLY A 269 14.78 27.70 7.61
N THR A 270 16.01 27.87 7.14
CA THR A 270 16.42 29.02 6.29
C THR A 270 15.58 29.15 5.01
N GLU A 271 15.36 28.05 4.30
CA GLU A 271 14.44 27.99 3.15
C GLU A 271 13.09 27.45 3.59
N ALA A 272 12.35 28.26 4.34
CA ALA A 272 11.05 27.86 4.87
C ALA A 272 10.09 27.47 3.74
N CYS A 273 9.43 26.33 3.90
CA CYS A 273 8.48 25.81 2.92
C CYS A 273 7.28 25.19 3.62
N SER A 274 6.13 25.20 2.94
CA SER A 274 4.89 24.60 3.44
C SER A 274 4.21 23.93 2.26
N ARG A 275 4.11 22.60 2.31
CA ARG A 275 3.73 21.76 1.19
C ARG A 275 2.69 20.75 1.62
N VAL A 276 1.66 20.57 0.79
CA VAL A 276 0.70 19.49 1.00
C VAL A 276 1.29 18.18 0.50
N TYR A 277 1.18 17.15 1.33
CA TYR A 277 1.48 15.76 0.98
C TYR A 277 0.20 14.95 1.01
N LEU A 278 0.13 13.96 0.12
CA LEU A 278 -0.96 12.99 0.03
C LEU A 278 -0.40 11.59 0.25
N ALA A 279 -0.96 10.87 1.22
CA ALA A 279 -0.67 9.46 1.45
C ALA A 279 -1.97 8.65 1.43
N SER A 280 -1.90 7.36 1.15
CA SER A 280 -3.04 6.46 1.28
C SER A 280 -2.71 5.24 2.12
N THR A 281 -3.72 4.58 2.67
CA THR A 281 -3.54 3.21 3.16
C THR A 281 -3.25 2.30 1.97
N VAL A 282 -2.51 1.22 2.20
CA VAL A 282 -2.26 0.21 1.18
C VAL A 282 -3.58 -0.48 0.82
N PRO A 283 -3.91 -0.69 -0.48
CA PRO A 283 -5.12 -1.39 -0.89
C PRO A 283 -5.29 -2.75 -0.19
N GLY A 284 -6.49 -2.99 0.34
CA GLY A 284 -6.82 -4.22 1.08
C GLY A 284 -6.29 -4.28 2.52
N SER A 285 -5.54 -3.27 3.00
CA SER A 285 -5.09 -3.20 4.39
C SER A 285 -6.12 -2.49 5.28
N ALA A 286 -6.28 -2.96 6.52
CA ALA A 286 -7.14 -2.30 7.50
C ALA A 286 -6.50 -0.98 8.00
N PHE A 287 -7.31 0.02 8.33
CA PHE A 287 -6.81 1.32 8.80
C PHE A 287 -5.94 1.19 10.06
N ASN A 288 -6.36 0.34 11.00
CA ASN A 288 -5.66 0.11 12.26
C ASN A 288 -4.35 -0.69 12.12
N SER A 289 -4.03 -1.19 10.93
CA SER A 289 -2.70 -1.79 10.66
C SER A 289 -1.60 -0.73 10.56
N GLY A 290 -1.96 0.54 10.33
CA GLY A 290 -0.98 1.62 10.17
C GLY A 290 -0.10 1.51 8.93
N LEU A 291 -0.50 0.71 7.94
CA LEU A 291 0.24 0.53 6.69
C LEU A 291 -0.16 1.59 5.66
N TRP A 292 0.68 2.60 5.52
CA TRP A 292 0.49 3.74 4.61
C TRP A 292 1.59 3.81 3.55
N THR A 293 1.23 4.29 2.36
CA THR A 293 2.16 4.57 1.26
C THR A 293 3.16 5.66 1.64
N GLU A 294 4.24 5.78 0.88
CA GLU A 294 5.08 6.98 0.95
C GLU A 294 4.23 8.20 0.59
N PRO A 295 4.23 9.26 1.41
CA PRO A 295 3.52 10.49 1.10
C PRO A 295 4.10 11.17 -0.16
N GLU A 296 3.25 11.50 -1.13
CA GLU A 296 3.63 12.21 -2.35
C GLU A 296 3.33 13.71 -2.23
N PRO A 297 4.26 14.60 -2.63
CA PRO A 297 4.01 16.03 -2.59
C PRO A 297 3.01 16.44 -3.69
N LEU A 298 2.07 17.30 -3.34
CA LEU A 298 1.19 17.95 -4.30
C LEU A 298 1.74 19.33 -4.67
N GLU A 299 1.43 19.80 -5.88
CA GLU A 299 1.68 21.18 -6.29
C GLU A 299 0.67 22.15 -5.62
N ILE A 300 0.60 22.09 -4.29
CA ILE A 300 -0.23 22.91 -3.42
C ILE A 300 0.65 23.32 -2.24
N SER A 301 0.76 24.63 -2.03
CA SER A 301 1.49 25.23 -0.91
C SER A 301 0.52 25.98 -0.01
N GLY A 302 0.81 26.02 1.28
CA GLY A 302 -0.04 26.68 2.27
C GLY A 302 0.00 26.00 3.64
N ASP A 303 -0.35 26.76 4.68
CA ASP A 303 -0.31 26.32 6.08
C ASP A 303 -1.57 25.60 6.56
N TYR A 304 -2.65 25.65 5.77
CA TYR A 304 -3.98 25.14 6.12
C TYR A 304 -4.44 23.95 5.27
N GLY A 305 -3.58 23.45 4.40
CA GLY A 305 -3.79 22.19 3.68
C GLY A 305 -4.91 22.24 2.65
N VAL A 306 -5.51 21.08 2.38
CA VAL A 306 -6.58 20.93 1.40
C VAL A 306 -7.53 19.82 1.83
N SER A 307 -8.83 20.09 1.85
CA SER A 307 -9.84 19.07 2.12
C SER A 307 -9.87 18.05 0.99
N ILE A 308 -9.73 16.77 1.34
CA ILE A 308 -9.97 15.65 0.43
C ILE A 308 -11.36 15.09 0.67
N ILE A 309 -12.12 14.87 -0.41
CA ILE A 309 -13.48 14.30 -0.39
C ILE A 309 -13.71 13.50 -1.68
N HIS A 310 -14.69 12.58 -1.70
CA HIS A 310 -15.05 11.78 -2.86
C HIS A 310 -16.54 11.89 -3.22
N SER A 311 -16.83 11.61 -4.49
CA SER A 311 -18.15 11.29 -5.03
C SER A 311 -18.08 9.96 -5.76
N ALA A 312 -19.21 9.44 -6.23
CA ALA A 312 -19.20 8.36 -7.22
C ALA A 312 -18.31 8.77 -8.42
N GLY A 313 -17.25 8.00 -8.69
CA GLY A 313 -16.35 8.18 -9.84
C GLY A 313 -15.43 9.41 -9.80
N ALA A 314 -15.32 10.14 -8.68
CA ALA A 314 -14.30 11.21 -8.58
C ALA A 314 -13.79 11.48 -7.16
N LEU A 315 -12.50 11.85 -7.09
CA LEU A 315 -11.87 12.46 -5.93
C LEU A 315 -11.78 13.98 -6.12
N TRP A 316 -11.84 14.71 -5.02
CA TRP A 316 -11.81 16.16 -5.00
C TRP A 316 -10.84 16.67 -3.94
N LEU A 317 -10.17 17.77 -4.28
CA LEU A 317 -9.35 18.56 -3.38
C LEU A 317 -9.92 19.97 -3.32
N SER A 318 -10.27 20.47 -2.14
CA SER A 318 -10.85 21.80 -1.96
C SER A 318 -10.17 22.57 -0.83
N SER A 319 -9.68 23.77 -1.13
CA SER A 319 -9.30 24.79 -0.14
C SER A 319 -10.19 26.02 -0.26
N ALA A 320 -9.87 27.14 0.38
CA ALA A 320 -10.59 28.41 0.19
C ALA A 320 -10.48 28.93 -1.27
N SER A 321 -9.32 28.77 -1.89
CA SER A 321 -8.96 29.38 -3.18
C SER A 321 -8.64 28.36 -4.27
N SER A 322 -8.74 27.05 -4.00
CA SER A 322 -8.45 26.03 -5.01
C SER A 322 -9.49 24.93 -4.97
N VAL A 323 -9.94 24.48 -6.15
CA VAL A 323 -10.71 23.24 -6.32
C VAL A 323 -10.05 22.43 -7.41
N ARG A 324 -9.75 21.16 -7.12
CA ARG A 324 -9.23 20.19 -8.08
C ARG A 324 -10.06 18.92 -8.05
N ARG A 325 -10.15 18.24 -9.19
CA ARG A 325 -10.86 16.98 -9.35
C ARG A 325 -9.97 15.97 -10.06
N ALA A 326 -10.03 14.72 -9.62
CA ALA A 326 -9.52 13.58 -10.37
C ALA A 326 -10.66 12.58 -10.55
N VAL A 327 -10.77 11.99 -11.75
CA VAL A 327 -11.70 10.88 -11.97
C VAL A 327 -11.18 9.67 -11.19
N SER A 328 -12.06 8.99 -10.45
CA SER A 328 -11.72 7.80 -9.64
C SER A 328 -12.15 6.49 -10.29
N ASP A 329 -12.74 6.56 -11.50
CA ASP A 329 -13.02 5.37 -12.29
C ASP A 329 -11.68 4.71 -12.66
N ASN A 330 -11.55 3.45 -12.24
CA ASN A 330 -10.45 2.57 -12.63
C ASN A 330 -10.62 2.26 -14.11
N ASP A 331 -10.27 3.21 -14.98
CA ASP A 331 -10.33 3.03 -16.42
C ASP A 331 -9.47 1.82 -16.79
N GLU A 332 -10.16 0.70 -17.00
CA GLU A 332 -9.59 -0.55 -17.48
C GLU A 332 -9.77 -0.58 -18.99
N ALA A 333 -8.69 -0.86 -19.70
CA ALA A 333 -8.70 -1.10 -21.14
C ALA A 333 -8.21 -2.53 -21.40
N ASP A 334 -9.07 -3.34 -22.02
CA ASP A 334 -8.69 -4.65 -22.49
C ASP A 334 -7.87 -4.53 -23.78
N LEU A 335 -6.59 -4.90 -23.69
CA LEU A 335 -5.63 -4.86 -24.78
C LEU A 335 -5.37 -6.26 -25.35
N THR A 336 -6.09 -7.28 -24.89
CA THR A 336 -5.89 -8.69 -25.23
C THR A 336 -5.90 -8.92 -26.74
N ALA A 337 -6.87 -8.35 -27.46
CA ALA A 337 -7.00 -8.50 -28.90
C ALA A 337 -5.86 -7.82 -29.70
N SER A 338 -5.15 -6.87 -29.10
CA SER A 338 -4.01 -6.18 -29.73
C SER A 338 -2.66 -6.77 -29.32
N ALA A 339 -2.62 -7.73 -28.40
CA ALA A 339 -1.37 -8.31 -27.90
C ALA A 339 -0.75 -9.26 -28.94
N ALA A 340 0.31 -8.80 -29.61
CA ALA A 340 1.09 -9.58 -30.56
C ALA A 340 2.20 -10.40 -29.88
N GLY A 341 2.63 -9.99 -28.68
CA GLY A 341 3.64 -10.70 -27.90
C GLY A 341 3.59 -10.32 -26.43
N VAL A 342 3.78 -11.31 -25.55
CA VAL A 342 3.89 -11.12 -24.11
C VAL A 342 5.06 -11.94 -23.58
N SER A 343 6.00 -11.28 -22.91
CA SER A 343 7.11 -11.92 -22.22
C SER A 343 7.08 -11.56 -20.75
N LEU A 344 7.15 -12.54 -19.86
CA LEU A 344 7.30 -12.33 -18.42
C LEU A 344 8.59 -12.99 -17.94
N ASP A 345 9.37 -12.28 -17.14
CA ASP A 345 10.54 -12.83 -16.44
C ASP A 345 10.32 -12.61 -14.93
N LEU A 346 10.00 -13.69 -14.21
CA LEU A 346 9.79 -13.68 -12.77
C LEU A 346 10.92 -14.44 -12.08
N ALA A 347 11.56 -13.84 -11.10
CA ALA A 347 12.62 -14.42 -10.31
C ALA A 347 12.49 -14.01 -8.83
N GLU A 348 13.32 -14.59 -7.97
CA GLU A 348 13.27 -14.38 -6.52
C GLU A 348 13.32 -12.91 -6.07
N THR A 349 13.92 -12.02 -6.85
CA THR A 349 14.01 -10.60 -6.49
C THR A 349 13.76 -9.65 -7.65
N GLU A 350 13.13 -10.12 -8.72
CA GLU A 350 12.83 -9.34 -9.92
C GLU A 350 11.59 -9.87 -10.62
N GLY A 351 10.73 -8.98 -11.12
CA GLY A 351 9.69 -9.32 -12.08
C GLY A 351 9.61 -8.28 -13.19
N LYS A 352 9.63 -8.74 -14.43
CA LYS A 352 9.54 -7.91 -15.63
C LYS A 352 8.47 -8.44 -16.57
N ALA A 353 7.82 -7.52 -17.27
CA ALA A 353 6.91 -7.82 -18.36
C ALA A 353 7.26 -6.97 -19.58
N VAL A 354 7.22 -7.58 -20.76
CA VAL A 354 7.30 -6.89 -22.05
C VAL A 354 6.06 -7.26 -22.84
N ILE A 355 5.27 -6.25 -23.21
CA ILE A 355 4.06 -6.41 -24.01
C ILE A 355 4.28 -5.74 -25.36
N GLU A 356 4.17 -6.51 -26.43
CA GLU A 356 4.11 -6.00 -27.80
C GLU A 356 2.65 -5.92 -28.23
N LEU A 357 2.21 -4.72 -28.62
CA LEU A 357 0.88 -4.46 -29.16
C LEU A 357 0.97 -4.16 -30.65
N ASP A 358 0.06 -4.70 -31.44
CA ASP A 358 -0.21 -4.21 -32.79
C ASP A 358 -0.87 -2.83 -32.72
N ASN A 359 -0.25 -1.85 -33.35
CA ASN A 359 -0.69 -0.46 -33.36
C ASN A 359 -1.51 -0.10 -34.61
N SER A 360 -1.93 -1.08 -35.41
CA SER A 360 -2.73 -0.84 -36.62
C SER A 360 -4.09 -0.18 -36.32
N ALA A 361 -4.72 -0.56 -35.20
CA ALA A 361 -6.02 -0.05 -34.75
C ALA A 361 -5.95 0.76 -33.44
N LEU A 362 -4.79 0.80 -32.78
CA LEU A 362 -4.59 1.58 -31.56
C LEU A 362 -4.29 3.05 -31.91
N GLY A 363 -5.10 3.96 -31.35
CA GLY A 363 -4.93 5.40 -31.54
C GLY A 363 -3.77 6.00 -30.69
N PRO A 364 -3.98 7.08 -29.91
CA PRO A 364 -2.98 7.54 -28.94
C PRO A 364 -2.59 6.41 -27.96
N PRO A 365 -1.42 6.49 -27.30
CA PRO A 365 -0.91 5.35 -26.56
C PRO A 365 -1.87 5.04 -25.41
N PRO A 366 -2.35 3.78 -25.29
CA PRO A 366 -3.34 3.45 -24.27
C PRO A 366 -2.75 3.62 -22.87
N ALA A 367 -1.45 3.33 -22.72
CA ALA A 367 -0.71 3.40 -21.48
C ALA A 367 0.18 4.65 -21.36
N ALA A 368 0.56 4.97 -20.13
CA ALA A 368 1.60 5.90 -19.74
C ALA A 368 2.47 5.29 -18.62
N PRO A 369 3.74 5.72 -18.44
CA PRO A 369 4.52 5.33 -17.28
C PRO A 369 3.78 5.60 -15.97
N GLY A 370 3.75 4.60 -15.07
CA GLY A 370 3.00 4.63 -13.82
C GLY A 370 1.64 3.91 -13.87
N ASP A 371 1.10 3.60 -15.05
CA ASP A 371 -0.09 2.75 -15.17
C ASP A 371 0.20 1.30 -14.76
N GLU A 372 -0.83 0.56 -14.38
CA GLU A 372 -0.76 -0.88 -14.09
C GLU A 372 -1.12 -1.68 -15.36
N ILE A 373 -0.31 -2.67 -15.71
CA ILE A 373 -0.68 -3.72 -16.67
C ILE A 373 -0.82 -5.04 -15.93
N ARG A 374 -1.93 -5.71 -16.19
CA ARG A 374 -2.22 -7.06 -15.72
C ARG A 374 -2.07 -8.05 -16.85
N VAL A 375 -1.37 -9.13 -16.58
CA VAL A 375 -1.16 -10.24 -17.51
C VAL A 375 -1.66 -11.52 -16.88
N SER A 376 -2.52 -12.25 -17.59
CA SER A 376 -3.13 -13.48 -17.08
C SER A 376 -3.03 -14.58 -18.12
N PRO A 377 -2.15 -15.59 -17.96
CA PRO A 377 -2.12 -16.76 -18.83
C PRO A 377 -3.36 -17.62 -18.59
N GLY A 378 -3.84 -18.29 -19.63
CA GLY A 378 -5.08 -19.06 -19.62
C GLY A 378 -5.17 -20.09 -20.73
N TYR A 379 -6.34 -20.72 -20.83
CA TYR A 379 -6.71 -21.66 -21.88
C TYR A 379 -8.15 -21.46 -22.35
N ILE A 380 -8.45 -21.88 -23.58
CA ILE A 380 -9.83 -22.06 -24.03
C ILE A 380 -10.42 -23.28 -23.33
N THR A 381 -11.52 -23.08 -22.61
CA THR A 381 -12.34 -24.11 -21.98
C THR A 381 -13.68 -24.23 -22.70
N GLU A 382 -14.54 -25.16 -22.25
CA GLU A 382 -15.90 -25.29 -22.78
C GLU A 382 -16.75 -24.03 -22.60
N SER A 383 -16.39 -23.17 -21.65
CA SER A 383 -17.04 -21.88 -21.36
C SER A 383 -16.42 -20.71 -22.12
N GLY A 384 -15.42 -20.95 -22.97
CA GLY A 384 -14.66 -19.90 -23.68
C GLY A 384 -13.28 -19.67 -23.08
N ALA A 385 -12.70 -18.49 -23.33
CA ALA A 385 -11.39 -18.14 -22.81
C ALA A 385 -11.43 -17.95 -21.28
N GLU A 386 -10.61 -18.70 -20.56
CA GLU A 386 -10.50 -18.64 -19.10
C GLU A 386 -9.04 -18.47 -18.69
N THR A 387 -8.77 -17.61 -17.72
CA THR A 387 -7.40 -17.30 -17.26
C THR A 387 -7.20 -17.63 -15.79
N GLY A 388 -5.95 -17.88 -15.41
CA GLY A 388 -5.55 -17.95 -14.00
C GLY A 388 -5.52 -16.57 -13.32
N GLY A 389 -4.91 -16.53 -12.14
CA GLY A 389 -4.70 -15.28 -11.39
C GLY A 389 -3.88 -14.26 -12.19
N SER A 390 -4.25 -12.98 -12.07
CA SER A 390 -3.58 -11.88 -12.78
C SER A 390 -2.25 -11.51 -12.12
N LEU A 391 -1.21 -11.34 -12.93
CA LEU A 391 0.07 -10.77 -12.52
C LEU A 391 0.08 -9.28 -12.85
N SER A 392 0.48 -8.43 -11.88
CA SER A 392 0.42 -6.97 -12.04
C SER A 392 1.81 -6.35 -12.12
N PHE A 393 2.00 -5.47 -13.10
CA PHE A 393 3.24 -4.75 -13.38
C PHE A 393 2.97 -3.26 -13.55
N THR A 394 3.90 -2.41 -13.13
CA THR A 394 3.84 -0.97 -13.38
C THR A 394 4.59 -0.64 -14.67
N VAL A 395 3.94 0.07 -15.59
CA VAL A 395 4.55 0.54 -16.84
C VAL A 395 5.72 1.46 -16.55
N ARG A 396 6.89 1.15 -17.11
CA ARG A 396 8.13 1.92 -16.93
C ARG A 396 8.54 2.66 -18.19
N ARG A 397 8.32 2.05 -19.34
CA ARG A 397 8.68 2.63 -20.63
C ARG A 397 7.70 2.18 -21.71
N ILE A 398 7.47 3.09 -22.63
CA ILE A 398 6.66 2.85 -23.82
C ILE A 398 7.50 3.26 -25.02
N GLU A 399 7.71 2.33 -25.94
CA GLU A 399 8.43 2.56 -27.18
C GLU A 399 7.49 2.35 -28.37
N ARG A 400 7.67 3.15 -29.42
CA ARG A 400 6.95 3.02 -30.69
C ARG A 400 7.92 2.67 -31.80
N ARG A 401 7.59 1.62 -32.53
CA ARG A 401 8.28 1.22 -33.76
C ARG A 401 7.20 1.03 -34.82
N GLY A 402 7.40 1.46 -36.07
CA GLY A 402 6.33 1.52 -37.07
C GLY A 402 5.37 0.31 -37.05
N GLY A 403 4.10 0.55 -36.67
CA GLY A 403 3.05 -0.47 -36.55
C GLY A 403 2.98 -1.21 -35.21
N LYS A 404 3.87 -0.96 -34.24
CA LYS A 404 3.90 -1.60 -32.92
C LYS A 404 4.09 -0.62 -31.77
N ILE A 405 3.49 -0.94 -30.63
CA ILE A 405 3.82 -0.37 -29.33
C ILE A 405 4.49 -1.44 -28.48
N ILE A 406 5.63 -1.12 -27.86
CA ILE A 406 6.31 -1.99 -26.90
C ILE A 406 6.18 -1.35 -25.52
N ILE A 407 5.62 -2.09 -24.57
CA ILE A 407 5.49 -1.67 -23.19
C ILE A 407 6.42 -2.50 -22.32
N GLU A 408 7.39 -1.85 -21.69
CA GLU A 408 8.23 -2.45 -20.66
C GLU A 408 7.65 -2.09 -19.29
N ALA A 409 7.35 -3.10 -18.49
CA ALA A 409 6.77 -2.98 -17.16
C ALA A 409 7.56 -3.80 -16.13
N SER A 410 7.46 -3.43 -14.86
CA SER A 410 8.15 -4.12 -13.77
C SER A 410 7.23 -4.28 -12.56
N ASP A 411 7.43 -5.34 -11.81
CA ASP A 411 6.61 -5.67 -10.64
C ASP A 411 7.00 -4.84 -9.39
N GLY A 412 6.44 -5.24 -8.25
CA GLY A 412 6.71 -4.61 -6.95
C GLY A 412 8.15 -4.72 -6.46
N TRP A 413 8.99 -5.65 -6.98
CA TRP A 413 10.41 -5.63 -6.66
C TRP A 413 11.08 -4.35 -7.13
N GLN A 414 10.68 -3.85 -8.29
CA GLN A 414 11.17 -2.56 -8.77
C GLN A 414 10.69 -1.41 -7.90
N ALA A 415 9.47 -1.46 -7.37
CA ALA A 415 8.98 -0.45 -6.41
C ALA A 415 9.86 -0.40 -5.14
N LEU A 416 10.23 -1.56 -4.59
CA LEU A 416 11.17 -1.65 -3.46
C LEU A 416 12.57 -1.11 -3.80
N ARG A 417 13.03 -1.27 -5.05
CA ARG A 417 14.31 -0.74 -5.53
C ARG A 417 14.30 0.75 -5.80
N ASP A 418 13.14 1.33 -6.12
CA ASP A 418 13.00 2.74 -6.46
C ASP A 418 12.77 3.60 -5.22
N TRP A 419 12.05 3.07 -4.22
CA TRP A 419 11.80 3.81 -2.98
C TRP A 419 13.10 4.13 -2.25
N ARG A 420 13.18 5.33 -1.69
CA ARG A 420 14.32 5.82 -0.92
C ARG A 420 13.83 6.41 0.38
N SER A 421 14.48 6.05 1.49
CA SER A 421 14.15 6.66 2.78
C SER A 421 14.48 8.16 2.75
N ARG A 422 13.51 9.02 3.06
CA ARG A 422 13.73 10.47 3.18
C ARG A 422 14.50 10.83 4.46
N ASN A 423 14.27 10.06 5.52
CA ASN A 423 14.77 10.32 6.86
C ASN A 423 15.53 9.12 7.42
N LEU A 424 16.26 9.33 8.52
CA LEU A 424 16.78 8.20 9.30
C LEU A 424 15.59 7.51 9.98
N LEU A 425 15.45 6.22 9.73
CA LEU A 425 14.45 5.39 10.38
C LEU A 425 15.17 4.41 11.32
N ARG A 426 14.61 4.22 12.51
CA ARG A 426 15.13 3.25 13.48
C ARG A 426 13.98 2.56 14.21
N TRP A 427 14.07 1.24 14.26
CA TRP A 427 13.16 0.37 14.99
C TRP A 427 13.87 -0.29 16.15
N ASN A 428 13.12 -0.56 17.22
CA ASN A 428 13.56 -1.30 18.40
C ASN A 428 14.81 -0.77 19.13
N ALA A 429 15.09 0.53 19.05
CA ALA A 429 16.24 1.13 19.73
C ALA A 429 16.21 0.95 21.26
N SER A 430 15.03 0.95 21.86
CA SER A 430 14.82 0.90 23.32
C SER A 430 13.77 -0.11 23.78
N ALA A 431 13.03 -0.73 22.86
CA ALA A 431 11.99 -1.70 23.16
C ALA A 431 11.69 -2.61 21.95
N SER A 432 11.40 -3.88 22.20
CA SER A 432 10.99 -4.85 21.18
C SER A 432 9.55 -4.61 20.74
N THR A 433 9.35 -3.75 19.74
CA THR A 433 8.03 -3.30 19.28
C THR A 433 7.67 -3.80 17.88
N HIS A 434 8.66 -4.00 17.01
CA HIS A 434 8.47 -4.43 15.63
C HIS A 434 9.32 -5.66 15.34
N SER A 435 8.68 -6.77 15.01
CA SER A 435 9.38 -7.98 14.55
C SER A 435 9.98 -7.77 13.14
N VAL A 436 10.80 -8.71 12.67
CA VAL A 436 11.28 -8.71 11.27
C VAL A 436 10.10 -8.62 10.29
N ARG A 437 9.01 -9.35 10.54
CA ARG A 437 7.77 -9.26 9.74
C ARG A 437 7.21 -7.85 9.70
N ASP A 438 7.10 -7.19 10.84
CA ASP A 438 6.47 -5.86 10.95
C ASP A 438 7.29 -4.79 10.21
N ILE A 439 8.62 -4.87 10.29
CA ILE A 439 9.51 -3.95 9.55
C ILE A 439 9.40 -4.19 8.04
N ILE A 440 9.33 -5.46 7.59
CA ILE A 440 9.11 -5.77 6.16
C ILE A 440 7.74 -5.26 5.69
N ALA A 441 6.68 -5.46 6.49
CA ALA A 441 5.34 -4.98 6.17
C ALA A 441 5.30 -3.45 6.01
N TRP A 442 5.99 -2.73 6.91
CA TRP A 442 6.11 -1.28 6.83
C TRP A 442 6.84 -0.83 5.56
N LEU A 443 7.96 -1.47 5.21
CA LEU A 443 8.74 -1.15 4.01
C LEU A 443 7.96 -1.44 2.72
N ALA A 444 7.26 -2.57 2.67
CA ALA A 444 6.37 -2.91 1.57
C ALA A 444 5.24 -1.88 1.42
N ALA A 445 4.65 -1.46 2.54
CA ALA A 445 3.56 -0.48 2.56
C ALA A 445 3.98 0.86 1.97
N ARG A 446 5.19 1.35 2.27
CA ARG A 446 5.74 2.58 1.65
C ARG A 446 5.81 2.50 0.12
N CYS A 447 5.95 1.29 -0.42
CA CYS A 447 5.97 1.03 -1.85
C CYS A 447 4.57 0.71 -2.43
N GLY A 448 3.50 0.85 -1.65
CA GLY A 448 2.13 0.54 -2.07
C GLY A 448 1.82 -0.96 -2.11
N LEU A 449 2.66 -1.79 -1.51
CA LEU A 449 2.51 -3.25 -1.49
C LEU A 449 2.04 -3.73 -0.12
N ARG A 450 1.07 -4.62 -0.09
CA ARG A 450 0.69 -5.31 1.16
C ARG A 450 1.59 -6.52 1.40
N LEU A 451 1.81 -6.88 2.66
CA LEU A 451 2.51 -8.12 3.01
C LEU A 451 1.47 -9.21 3.32
N GLU A 452 1.45 -10.25 2.49
CA GLU A 452 0.62 -11.44 2.67
C GLU A 452 1.47 -12.59 3.22
N THR A 453 0.90 -13.43 4.08
CA THR A 453 1.63 -14.54 4.70
C THR A 453 1.02 -15.87 4.28
N ILE A 454 1.78 -16.65 3.50
CA ILE A 454 1.44 -18.03 3.15
C ILE A 454 1.90 -18.96 4.27
N SER A 455 3.17 -18.83 4.65
CA SER A 455 3.78 -19.50 5.79
C SER A 455 4.87 -18.61 6.37
N ALA A 456 5.16 -18.77 7.66
CA ALA A 456 6.17 -17.98 8.35
C ALA A 456 6.95 -18.84 9.33
N SER A 457 8.27 -18.62 9.43
CA SER A 457 9.06 -19.18 10.51
C SER A 457 8.75 -18.50 11.83
N SER A 458 8.96 -19.21 12.95
CA SER A 458 8.81 -18.63 14.29
C SER A 458 9.76 -17.46 14.52
N SER A 459 10.95 -17.47 13.90
CA SER A 459 11.95 -16.42 14.05
C SER A 459 11.51 -15.12 13.39
N LEU A 460 10.77 -15.17 12.28
CA LEU A 460 10.28 -13.97 11.60
C LEU A 460 9.35 -13.12 12.47
N THR A 461 8.50 -13.78 13.27
CA THR A 461 7.51 -13.11 14.12
C THR A 461 8.01 -12.86 15.54
N SER A 462 9.15 -13.43 15.94
CA SER A 462 9.68 -13.32 17.31
C SER A 462 11.06 -12.65 17.42
N LEU A 463 11.73 -12.39 16.30
CA LEU A 463 12.98 -11.62 16.27
C LEU A 463 12.70 -10.13 16.10
N TYR A 464 13.21 -9.31 17.02
CA TYR A 464 13.02 -7.85 17.08
C TYR A 464 14.38 -7.15 16.97
N PRO A 465 14.96 -7.03 15.76
CA PRO A 465 16.27 -6.43 15.60
C PRO A 465 16.23 -4.91 15.87
N ASP A 466 17.25 -4.36 16.54
CA ASP A 466 17.53 -2.91 16.49
C ASP A 466 18.01 -2.58 15.06
N PHE A 467 17.09 -2.10 14.25
CA PHE A 467 17.28 -1.94 12.82
C PHE A 467 17.26 -0.46 12.46
N CYS A 468 18.28 -0.01 11.73
CA CYS A 468 18.37 1.36 11.23
C CYS A 468 18.40 1.35 9.70
N LEU A 469 17.70 2.32 9.10
CA LEU A 469 17.74 2.62 7.69
C LEU A 469 18.12 4.09 7.49
N ASN A 470 19.28 4.32 6.87
CA ASN A 470 19.79 5.66 6.62
C ASN A 470 18.98 6.39 5.52
N PRO A 471 18.96 7.73 5.52
CA PRO A 471 18.45 8.49 4.38
C PRO A 471 19.12 8.05 3.07
N GLY A 472 18.32 7.95 2.00
CA GLY A 472 18.78 7.52 0.67
C GLY A 472 19.01 6.01 0.51
N ALA A 473 18.82 5.20 1.56
CA ALA A 473 18.83 3.75 1.42
C ALA A 473 17.52 3.25 0.75
N ASP A 474 17.63 2.18 -0.04
CA ASP A 474 16.49 1.57 -0.72
C ASP A 474 15.81 0.47 0.11
N ALA A 475 14.52 0.24 -0.14
CA ALA A 475 13.74 -0.73 0.62
C ALA A 475 14.16 -2.17 0.30
N LEU A 476 14.55 -2.49 -0.94
CA LEU A 476 14.98 -3.84 -1.29
C LEU A 476 16.23 -4.28 -0.50
N SER A 477 17.24 -3.42 -0.41
CA SER A 477 18.45 -3.68 0.38
C SER A 477 18.11 -3.88 1.87
N ALA A 478 17.18 -3.08 2.39
CA ALA A 478 16.70 -3.22 3.77
C ALA A 478 15.98 -4.56 3.99
N VAL A 479 15.07 -4.94 3.10
CA VAL A 479 14.35 -6.22 3.10
C VAL A 479 15.32 -7.39 3.01
N ARG A 480 16.32 -7.35 2.11
CA ARG A 480 17.35 -8.40 2.01
C ARG A 480 18.16 -8.56 3.30
N ARG A 481 18.50 -7.44 3.95
CA ARG A 481 19.19 -7.48 5.25
C ARG A 481 18.29 -8.10 6.33
N LEU A 482 17.01 -7.77 6.36
CA LEU A 482 16.03 -8.34 7.30
C LEU A 482 15.83 -9.85 7.07
N LEU A 483 15.67 -10.26 5.82
CA LEU A 483 15.54 -11.68 5.46
C LEU A 483 16.82 -12.47 5.74
N SER A 484 18.00 -11.81 5.75
CA SER A 484 19.23 -12.52 6.10
C SER A 484 19.24 -13.07 7.54
N PHE A 485 18.32 -12.63 8.41
CA PHE A 485 18.19 -13.13 9.78
C PHE A 485 17.29 -14.36 9.93
N VAL A 486 16.56 -14.74 8.88
CA VAL A 486 15.45 -15.70 8.94
C VAL A 486 15.45 -16.62 7.72
N PRO A 487 14.87 -17.83 7.80
CA PRO A 487 14.79 -18.74 6.66
C PRO A 487 13.69 -18.36 5.65
N ASP A 488 12.87 -17.36 5.96
CA ASP A 488 11.74 -16.95 5.13
C ASP A 488 12.19 -16.30 3.82
N ARG A 489 11.33 -16.45 2.81
CA ARG A 489 11.47 -15.88 1.47
C ARG A 489 10.27 -15.05 1.11
N LEU A 490 10.49 -14.16 0.14
CA LEU A 490 9.46 -13.29 -0.40
C LEU A 490 9.38 -13.48 -1.91
N PHE A 491 8.17 -13.36 -2.47
CA PHE A 491 7.96 -13.13 -3.89
C PHE A 491 6.84 -12.10 -4.08
N VAL A 492 6.69 -11.53 -5.27
CA VAL A 492 5.73 -10.45 -5.54
C VAL A 492 4.73 -10.88 -6.58
N GLU A 493 3.43 -10.72 -6.30
CA GLU A 493 2.33 -10.94 -7.24
C GLU A 493 1.17 -9.98 -6.93
N ALA A 494 0.42 -9.56 -7.96
CA ALA A 494 -0.85 -8.84 -7.83
C ALA A 494 -0.88 -7.66 -6.82
N GLY A 495 0.20 -6.87 -6.74
CA GLY A 495 0.30 -5.73 -5.81
C GLY A 495 0.57 -6.11 -4.35
N ALA A 496 0.99 -7.35 -4.09
CA ALA A 496 1.37 -7.84 -2.78
C ALA A 496 2.76 -8.48 -2.79
N VAL A 497 3.43 -8.40 -1.64
CA VAL A 497 4.61 -9.19 -1.30
C VAL A 497 4.11 -10.39 -0.52
N TYR A 498 4.37 -11.60 -1.01
CA TYR A 498 4.01 -12.85 -0.35
C TYR A 498 5.19 -13.40 0.42
N LEU A 499 4.97 -13.69 1.68
CA LEU A 499 5.91 -14.33 2.59
C LEU A 499 5.67 -15.84 2.64
N LYS A 500 6.76 -16.59 2.46
CA LYS A 500 6.77 -18.05 2.53
C LYS A 500 8.00 -18.54 3.29
N HIS A 501 7.82 -19.44 4.22
CA HIS A 501 8.88 -20.27 4.80
C HIS A 501 8.98 -21.57 3.98
N PRO A 502 10.04 -21.76 3.16
CA PRO A 502 10.18 -22.96 2.34
C PRO A 502 10.63 -24.14 3.21
N ALA A 503 9.72 -25.09 3.43
CA ALA A 503 10.03 -26.30 4.20
C ALA A 503 10.62 -27.40 3.29
N GLU A 504 11.52 -28.21 3.82
CA GLU A 504 12.18 -29.32 3.08
C GLU A 504 11.18 -30.45 2.77
N ASP A 505 10.17 -30.64 3.62
CA ASP A 505 9.13 -31.66 3.50
C ASP A 505 7.87 -31.17 2.77
N GLU A 506 7.91 -29.98 2.14
CA GLU A 506 6.76 -29.40 1.43
C GLU A 506 6.34 -30.25 0.22
N ALA A 507 5.09 -30.71 0.19
CA ALA A 507 4.57 -31.55 -0.88
C ALA A 507 4.62 -30.87 -2.25
N ALA A 508 4.83 -31.67 -3.31
CA ALA A 508 4.82 -31.16 -4.67
C ALA A 508 3.42 -30.70 -5.08
N SER A 509 3.34 -29.50 -5.64
CA SER A 509 2.12 -28.91 -6.20
C SER A 509 1.79 -29.44 -7.60
N TYR A 510 2.82 -29.79 -8.38
CA TYR A 510 2.69 -30.28 -9.74
C TYR A 510 3.72 -31.38 -10.04
N ALA A 511 3.33 -32.29 -10.95
CA ALA A 511 4.21 -33.28 -11.53
C ALA A 511 4.34 -33.05 -13.04
N PHE A 512 5.59 -32.88 -13.50
CA PHE A 512 5.96 -32.68 -14.89
C PHE A 512 6.59 -33.95 -15.47
N GLY A 513 6.15 -34.33 -16.68
CA GLY A 513 6.68 -35.49 -17.41
C GLY A 513 6.20 -36.86 -16.92
N ALA A 514 5.33 -36.91 -15.90
CA ALA A 514 4.73 -38.16 -15.44
C ALA A 514 3.76 -38.76 -16.49
N SER A 515 3.89 -40.06 -16.77
CA SER A 515 2.97 -40.80 -17.64
C SER A 515 1.83 -41.45 -16.83
N GLY A 516 0.57 -41.14 -17.14
CA GLY A 516 -0.60 -41.78 -16.52
C GLY A 516 -1.93 -41.05 -16.75
N GLU A 517 -3.05 -41.68 -16.40
CA GLU A 517 -4.42 -41.16 -16.54
C GLU A 517 -4.69 -39.88 -15.69
N SER A 518 -3.78 -39.51 -14.79
CA SER A 518 -3.85 -38.34 -13.92
C SER A 518 -3.21 -37.07 -14.48
N GLY A 519 -2.99 -36.97 -15.79
CA GLY A 519 -2.82 -35.66 -16.46
C GLY A 519 -1.56 -34.86 -16.09
N GLY A 520 -0.39 -35.52 -16.09
CA GLY A 520 0.90 -34.85 -15.88
C GLY A 520 1.20 -33.80 -16.95
N HIS A 521 1.81 -32.68 -16.55
CA HIS A 521 2.17 -31.61 -17.48
C HIS A 521 3.32 -32.05 -18.39
N GLN A 522 3.14 -31.92 -19.71
CA GLN A 522 4.15 -32.32 -20.69
C GLN A 522 5.41 -31.46 -20.60
N VAL A 523 6.58 -32.11 -20.67
CA VAL A 523 7.90 -31.47 -20.76
C VAL A 523 8.37 -31.48 -22.21
N HIS A 524 8.69 -30.31 -22.76
CA HIS A 524 9.24 -30.16 -24.11
C HIS A 524 10.76 -30.27 -24.13
N ALA A 525 11.43 -29.77 -23.08
CA ALA A 525 12.86 -29.88 -22.89
C ALA A 525 13.19 -29.92 -21.40
N CYS A 526 14.23 -30.67 -21.03
CA CYS A 526 14.74 -30.78 -19.68
C CYS A 526 16.26 -30.67 -19.69
N ARG A 527 16.81 -29.96 -18.70
CA ARG A 527 18.25 -29.90 -18.43
C ARG A 527 18.49 -29.93 -16.92
N ALA A 528 19.15 -30.97 -16.44
CA ALA A 528 19.60 -31.07 -15.05
C ALA A 528 21.10 -30.78 -14.92
N ALA A 529 21.51 -30.22 -13.79
CA ALA A 529 22.91 -30.02 -13.43
C ALA A 529 23.12 -30.21 -11.92
N GLU A 530 24.21 -30.87 -11.56
CA GLU A 530 24.70 -30.96 -10.19
C GLU A 530 26.09 -30.31 -10.10
N ALA A 531 26.27 -29.49 -9.08
CA ALA A 531 27.52 -28.80 -8.79
C ALA A 531 27.95 -29.04 -7.34
N ALA A 532 29.22 -28.73 -7.04
CA ALA A 532 29.67 -28.68 -5.65
C ALA A 532 29.08 -27.45 -4.95
N ILE A 533 28.61 -27.62 -3.71
CA ILE A 533 28.10 -26.53 -2.86
C ILE A 533 29.19 -25.45 -2.69
N GLU A 534 28.83 -24.17 -2.83
CA GLU A 534 29.77 -23.04 -2.78
C GLU A 534 30.65 -23.04 -1.50
N PHE A 535 30.04 -23.32 -0.35
CA PHE A 535 30.70 -23.46 0.95
C PHE A 535 30.02 -24.56 1.76
N ASN A 536 30.80 -25.29 2.55
CA ASN A 536 30.33 -26.40 3.39
C ASN A 536 30.86 -26.31 4.84
N HIS A 537 31.56 -25.23 5.17
CA HIS A 537 31.95 -24.88 6.53
C HIS A 537 31.67 -23.39 6.74
N LEU A 538 30.81 -23.07 7.69
CA LEU A 538 30.42 -21.70 8.04
C LEU A 538 30.90 -21.35 9.44
N ARG A 539 31.47 -20.15 9.60
CA ARG A 539 31.78 -19.55 10.89
C ARG A 539 31.07 -18.21 11.02
N LEU A 540 30.11 -18.12 11.94
CA LEU A 540 29.30 -16.92 12.14
C LEU A 540 29.59 -16.30 13.50
N ALA A 541 29.75 -14.99 13.54
CA ALA A 541 29.99 -14.23 14.76
C ALA A 541 28.85 -13.22 15.03
N GLY A 542 28.52 -13.05 16.31
CA GLY A 542 27.43 -12.19 16.81
C GLY A 542 27.91 -11.14 17.82
N ALA A 543 26.96 -10.45 18.45
CA ALA A 543 27.26 -9.53 19.56
C ALA A 543 27.91 -10.24 20.76
N GLY A 544 28.66 -9.49 21.56
CA GLY A 544 29.23 -10.01 22.81
C GLY A 544 30.32 -11.07 22.64
N GLY A 545 30.92 -11.19 21.46
CA GLY A 545 31.96 -12.20 21.17
C GLY A 545 31.40 -13.61 20.89
N LEU A 546 30.09 -13.71 20.66
CA LEU A 546 29.44 -14.97 20.30
C LEU A 546 29.94 -15.48 18.94
N VAL A 547 30.29 -16.77 18.84
CA VAL A 547 30.71 -17.42 17.58
C VAL A 547 30.07 -18.80 17.50
N VAL A 548 29.53 -19.17 16.33
CA VAL A 548 29.05 -20.52 16.02
C VAL A 548 29.70 -21.03 14.74
N GLU A 549 29.81 -22.35 14.62
CA GLU A 549 30.20 -23.03 13.39
C GLU A 549 29.11 -23.99 12.93
N ALA A 550 28.99 -24.15 11.61
CA ALA A 550 28.08 -25.10 10.98
C ALA A 550 28.74 -25.75 9.77
N PHE A 551 28.34 -26.99 9.47
CA PHE A 551 28.99 -27.82 8.47
C PHE A 551 27.96 -28.56 7.62
N ASP A 552 28.21 -28.67 6.32
CA ASP A 552 27.62 -29.69 5.46
C ASP A 552 28.61 -30.84 5.34
N TRP A 553 28.48 -31.82 6.25
CA TRP A 553 29.40 -32.96 6.31
C TRP A 553 29.45 -33.79 5.03
N PRO A 554 28.32 -34.14 4.38
CA PRO A 554 28.35 -34.92 3.13
C PRO A 554 29.17 -34.25 2.03
N SER A 555 28.98 -32.94 1.79
CA SER A 555 29.75 -32.17 0.82
C SER A 555 31.21 -32.03 1.21
N LEU A 556 31.50 -31.83 2.50
CA LEU A 556 32.87 -31.74 3.00
C LEU A 556 33.65 -33.03 2.76
N VAL A 557 33.01 -34.19 2.98
CA VAL A 557 33.60 -35.51 2.71
C VAL A 557 33.82 -35.72 1.20
N SER A 558 32.87 -35.31 0.35
CA SER A 558 32.95 -35.57 -1.10
C SER A 558 33.89 -34.62 -1.85
N SER A 559 34.06 -33.39 -1.38
CA SER A 559 34.69 -32.32 -2.16
C SER A 559 35.67 -31.44 -1.38
N GLY A 560 35.96 -31.77 -0.12
CA GLY A 560 36.85 -31.01 0.76
C GLY A 560 36.21 -29.75 1.35
N ALA A 561 36.86 -29.18 2.38
CA ALA A 561 36.35 -28.02 3.10
C ALA A 561 36.45 -26.72 2.28
N ARG A 562 35.35 -25.97 2.26
CA ARG A 562 35.22 -24.62 1.69
C ARG A 562 34.58 -23.72 2.73
N SER A 563 35.41 -22.92 3.40
CA SER A 563 35.00 -22.13 4.56
C SER A 563 34.49 -20.75 4.17
N ARG A 564 33.43 -20.29 4.85
CA ARG A 564 32.90 -18.91 4.77
C ARG A 564 32.72 -18.35 6.16
N SER A 565 33.10 -17.09 6.37
CA SER A 565 32.92 -16.41 7.65
C SER A 565 32.01 -15.18 7.49
N ARG A 566 31.09 -14.95 8.43
CA ARG A 566 30.31 -13.71 8.52
C ARG A 566 30.14 -13.22 9.96
N TYR A 567 29.81 -11.95 10.10
CA TYR A 567 29.58 -11.28 11.37
C TYR A 567 28.31 -10.45 11.30
N ASP A 568 27.44 -10.54 12.31
CA ASP A 568 26.30 -9.65 12.47
C ASP A 568 26.13 -9.18 13.93
N ARG A 569 26.20 -7.87 14.13
CA ARG A 569 26.09 -7.26 15.47
C ARG A 569 24.67 -7.32 16.05
N GLY A 570 23.64 -7.47 15.22
CA GLY A 570 22.24 -7.56 15.66
C GLY A 570 21.88 -8.91 16.26
N LEU A 571 22.66 -9.96 16.00
CA LEU A 571 22.42 -11.29 16.54
C LEU A 571 23.16 -11.47 17.87
N SER A 572 22.40 -11.52 18.97
CA SER A 572 22.94 -11.57 20.34
C SER A 572 22.75 -12.91 21.05
N THR A 573 22.15 -13.92 20.37
CA THR A 573 21.89 -15.24 20.96
C THR A 573 22.41 -16.37 20.07
N ALA A 574 22.88 -17.47 20.69
CA ALA A 574 23.36 -18.65 19.96
C ALA A 574 22.30 -19.29 19.06
N PRO A 575 21.03 -19.45 19.49
CA PRO A 575 19.97 -19.98 18.62
C PRO A 575 19.77 -19.17 17.33
N SER A 576 19.78 -17.83 17.41
CA SER A 576 19.63 -16.99 16.21
C SER A 576 20.79 -17.17 15.23
N LEU A 577 22.03 -17.31 15.72
CA LEU A 577 23.18 -17.58 14.85
C LEU A 577 23.15 -18.99 14.24
N HIS A 578 22.72 -20.01 14.99
CA HIS A 578 22.57 -21.37 14.45
C HIS A 578 21.49 -21.42 13.35
N ASN A 579 20.35 -20.74 13.55
CA ASN A 579 19.30 -20.63 12.54
C ASN A 579 19.81 -19.92 11.27
N TRP A 580 20.62 -18.86 11.44
CA TRP A 580 21.26 -18.18 10.31
C TRP A 580 22.23 -19.10 9.57
N ALA A 581 23.05 -19.87 10.31
CA ALA A 581 23.99 -20.83 9.72
C ALA A 581 23.28 -21.91 8.90
N GLY A 582 22.21 -22.50 9.44
CA GLY A 582 21.40 -23.49 8.74
C GLY A 582 20.73 -22.91 7.50
N THR A 583 20.27 -21.66 7.56
CA THR A 583 19.70 -20.96 6.39
C THR A 583 20.71 -20.80 5.26
N LEU A 584 21.92 -20.32 5.58
CA LEU A 584 22.98 -20.13 4.58
C LEU A 584 23.46 -21.46 3.97
N LEU A 585 23.62 -22.52 4.78
CA LEU A 585 24.00 -23.83 4.24
C LEU A 585 22.94 -24.39 3.29
N ARG A 586 21.66 -24.26 3.63
CA ARG A 586 20.55 -24.69 2.76
C ARG A 586 20.48 -23.89 1.47
N GLU A 587 20.65 -22.58 1.52
CA GLU A 587 20.77 -21.75 0.31
C GLU A 587 21.85 -22.26 -0.64
N ALA A 588 23.04 -22.56 -0.10
CA ALA A 588 24.14 -23.05 -0.90
C ALA A 588 23.88 -24.45 -1.46
N ALA A 589 23.24 -25.34 -0.67
CA ALA A 589 22.86 -26.68 -1.11
C ALA A 589 21.80 -26.64 -2.22
N SER A 590 20.74 -25.86 -2.05
CA SER A 590 19.68 -25.67 -3.06
C SER A 590 20.23 -25.09 -4.36
N ALA A 591 21.20 -24.16 -4.29
CA ALA A 591 21.82 -23.58 -5.48
C ALA A 591 22.75 -24.56 -6.24
N ALA A 592 23.20 -25.64 -5.59
CA ALA A 592 24.10 -26.62 -6.18
C ALA A 592 23.39 -27.69 -7.02
N SER A 593 22.09 -27.93 -6.77
CA SER A 593 21.25 -28.81 -7.56
C SER A 593 20.27 -27.98 -8.39
N GLY A 594 20.44 -27.99 -9.71
CA GLY A 594 19.66 -27.17 -10.64
C GLY A 594 18.96 -28.00 -11.69
N CYS A 595 17.73 -27.62 -12.04
CA CYS A 595 17.00 -28.17 -13.17
C CYS A 595 16.31 -27.06 -13.94
N GLU A 596 16.23 -27.19 -15.26
CA GLU A 596 15.54 -26.26 -16.14
C GLU A 596 14.61 -27.05 -17.06
N ILE A 597 13.32 -26.73 -17.05
CA ILE A 597 12.32 -27.38 -17.91
C ILE A 597 11.58 -26.36 -18.75
N VAL A 598 11.22 -26.76 -19.97
CA VAL A 598 10.32 -26.00 -20.86
C VAL A 598 9.02 -26.77 -20.98
N VAL A 599 7.91 -26.11 -20.70
CA VAL A 599 6.57 -26.68 -20.58
C VAL A 599 5.53 -25.74 -21.21
N PRO A 600 4.32 -26.20 -21.54
CA PRO A 600 3.20 -25.31 -21.79
C PRO A 600 2.91 -24.42 -20.56
N PRO A 601 2.29 -23.23 -20.72
CA PRO A 601 1.99 -22.36 -19.60
C PRO A 601 1.21 -23.06 -18.49
N ASN A 602 1.75 -23.10 -17.28
CA ASN A 602 1.03 -23.53 -16.09
C ASN A 602 0.47 -22.30 -15.37
N CYS A 603 -0.83 -22.04 -15.53
CA CYS A 603 -1.55 -20.89 -14.97
C CYS A 603 -1.49 -20.84 -13.43
N GLY A 604 -1.29 -22.00 -12.78
CA GLY A 604 -1.24 -22.12 -11.33
C GLY A 604 0.16 -22.09 -10.73
N GLN A 605 1.22 -22.10 -11.55
CA GLN A 605 2.60 -22.15 -11.08
C GLN A 605 3.03 -20.83 -10.43
N GLN A 606 3.64 -20.92 -9.24
CA GLN A 606 4.24 -19.78 -8.52
C GLN A 606 5.70 -20.02 -8.17
N ILE A 607 6.41 -18.92 -7.88
CA ILE A 607 7.74 -18.96 -7.29
C ILE A 607 7.67 -19.66 -5.92
N TYR A 608 8.68 -20.47 -5.63
CA TYR A 608 8.84 -21.32 -4.46
C TYR A 608 7.88 -22.50 -4.32
N ASP A 609 7.00 -22.77 -5.28
CA ASP A 609 6.28 -24.04 -5.31
C ASP A 609 7.27 -25.21 -5.48
N VAL A 610 6.98 -26.33 -4.82
CA VAL A 610 7.70 -27.59 -5.03
C VAL A 610 7.04 -28.34 -6.18
N VAL A 611 7.85 -28.91 -7.08
CA VAL A 611 7.40 -29.66 -8.25
C VAL A 611 8.19 -30.96 -8.37
N GLU A 612 7.57 -31.98 -8.94
CA GLU A 612 8.24 -33.21 -9.34
C GLU A 612 8.54 -33.18 -10.84
N VAL A 613 9.75 -33.60 -11.21
CA VAL A 613 10.19 -33.70 -12.61
C VAL A 613 10.60 -35.12 -12.91
N THR A 614 9.99 -35.70 -13.93
CA THR A 614 10.35 -36.99 -14.52
C THR A 614 10.75 -36.77 -15.96
N ASP A 615 11.98 -37.17 -16.32
CA ASP A 615 12.49 -37.11 -17.68
C ASP A 615 13.56 -38.18 -17.87
N GLU A 616 13.24 -39.19 -18.70
CA GLU A 616 14.11 -40.35 -18.91
C GLU A 616 15.46 -39.96 -19.53
N ALA A 617 15.48 -38.93 -20.39
CA ALA A 617 16.70 -38.50 -21.09
C ALA A 617 17.75 -37.88 -20.15
N THR A 618 17.30 -37.20 -19.10
CA THR A 618 18.16 -36.65 -18.04
C THR A 618 18.32 -37.58 -16.83
N GLY A 619 17.63 -38.73 -16.81
CA GLY A 619 17.66 -39.70 -15.72
C GLY A 619 16.88 -39.27 -14.47
N LEU A 620 16.05 -38.22 -14.57
CA LEU A 620 15.22 -37.75 -13.48
C LEU A 620 13.97 -38.62 -13.35
N SER A 621 13.64 -39.01 -12.12
CA SER A 621 12.44 -39.78 -11.79
C SER A 621 11.79 -39.23 -10.54
N ALA A 622 10.64 -38.56 -10.71
CA ALA A 622 9.94 -37.83 -9.64
C ALA A 622 10.90 -36.95 -8.79
N ALA A 623 11.91 -36.37 -9.43
CA ALA A 623 12.91 -35.57 -8.76
C ALA A 623 12.28 -34.26 -8.29
N ARG A 624 12.39 -33.97 -6.99
CA ARG A 624 11.75 -32.81 -6.36
C ARG A 624 12.64 -31.58 -6.48
N TYR A 625 12.06 -30.51 -7.00
CA TYR A 625 12.70 -29.21 -7.09
C TYR A 625 11.77 -28.09 -6.65
N ARG A 626 12.34 -26.94 -6.30
CA ARG A 626 11.63 -25.70 -5.98
C ARG A 626 11.76 -24.71 -7.13
N VAL A 627 10.66 -24.06 -7.50
CA VAL A 627 10.66 -23.07 -8.59
C VAL A 627 11.33 -21.78 -8.12
N ASN A 628 12.44 -21.39 -8.75
CA ASN A 628 13.18 -20.16 -8.41
C ASN A 628 12.95 -19.03 -9.42
N ALA A 629 12.61 -19.38 -10.67
CA ALA A 629 12.22 -18.42 -11.69
C ALA A 629 11.22 -19.02 -12.68
N ILE A 630 10.38 -18.15 -13.25
CA ILE A 630 9.39 -18.45 -14.28
C ILE A 630 9.61 -17.46 -15.43
N GLU A 631 9.91 -17.97 -16.62
CA GLU A 631 9.95 -17.19 -17.85
C GLU A 631 8.76 -17.63 -18.72
N LEU A 632 7.89 -16.70 -19.12
CA LEU A 632 6.75 -16.97 -19.98
C LEU A 632 6.92 -16.21 -21.29
N ALA A 633 6.78 -16.89 -22.42
CA ALA A 633 6.78 -16.28 -23.74
C ALA A 633 5.51 -16.71 -24.51
N CYS A 634 4.67 -15.72 -24.84
CA CYS A 634 3.46 -15.90 -25.63
C CYS A 634 3.56 -15.09 -26.92
N GLN A 635 3.31 -15.73 -28.05
CA GLN A 635 3.17 -15.10 -29.38
C GLN A 635 1.84 -15.57 -29.98
N PRO A 636 0.73 -14.87 -29.69
CA PRO A 636 -0.61 -15.29 -30.13
C PRO A 636 -0.71 -15.52 -31.63
N ASP A 637 -0.15 -14.62 -32.44
CA ASP A 637 -0.17 -14.71 -33.91
C ASP A 637 0.54 -15.95 -34.46
N ALA A 638 1.54 -16.46 -33.74
CA ALA A 638 2.30 -17.65 -34.10
C ALA A 638 1.79 -18.93 -33.42
N GLY A 639 0.78 -18.82 -32.53
CA GLY A 639 0.29 -19.93 -31.71
C GLY A 639 1.35 -20.50 -30.76
N LYS A 640 2.39 -19.74 -30.40
CA LYS A 640 3.49 -20.20 -29.55
C LYS A 640 3.29 -19.71 -28.12
N TYR A 641 3.25 -20.66 -27.19
CA TYR A 641 3.07 -20.40 -25.77
C TYR A 641 3.98 -21.35 -25.00
N GLU A 642 5.05 -20.80 -24.43
CA GLU A 642 6.05 -21.58 -23.71
C GLU A 642 6.33 -20.95 -22.35
N MET A 643 6.42 -21.81 -21.34
CA MET A 643 6.85 -21.45 -20.00
C MET A 643 8.11 -22.23 -19.68
N LYS A 644 9.12 -21.52 -19.22
CA LYS A 644 10.40 -22.08 -18.83
C LYS A 644 10.57 -21.89 -17.32
N LEU A 645 10.81 -22.98 -16.62
CA LEU A 645 10.97 -23.00 -15.17
C LEU A 645 12.43 -23.25 -14.83
N LYS A 646 13.02 -22.36 -14.03
CA LYS A 646 14.33 -22.59 -13.40
C LYS A 646 14.10 -23.09 -11.99
N LEU A 647 14.65 -24.25 -11.69
CA LEU A 647 14.37 -25.03 -10.50
C LEU A 647 15.65 -25.22 -9.69
N GLY A 648 15.55 -25.12 -8.36
CA GLY A 648 16.63 -25.41 -7.40
C GLY A 648 16.29 -26.59 -6.49
N GLY A 649 17.28 -27.15 -5.81
CA GLY A 649 17.09 -28.25 -4.86
C GLY A 649 16.14 -27.89 -3.71
N VAL A 650 15.33 -28.86 -3.28
CA VAL A 650 14.34 -28.69 -2.19
C VAL A 650 14.96 -28.74 -0.82
#